data_AF-A0A661D195-F1
#
_entry.id   AF-A0A661D195-F1
#
_cell.length_a   1.000
_cell.length_b   1.000
_cell.length_c   1.000
_cell.angle_alpha   90.00
_cell.angle_beta   90.00
_cell.angle_gamma   90.00
#
_symmetry.space_group_name_H-M   'P 1'
#
loop_
_entity.id
_entity.type
_entity.pdbx_description
1 polymer ?
#
loop_
_entity_poly.entity_id
_entity_poly.type
_entity_poly.pdbx_seq_one_letter_code
_entity_poly.pdbx_strand_id
1 'polypeptide(L)'
;MMIENIYKQSISMEKVVVSLGIVVLVWLSTIHFGAPTASNDLSASWIQSLAYAFKHHFQAGVDYLFTYGPLGYFHHPQSNYDADLFYNFIAWHIITGLVLAVIFVTQASKIDSKIDKFIYLFLIVVVLSSFPDDPRYFLGIIASVILALTPPPFFRRSLLRYTMLVGSVLLFLAIVSLTKFTNFVLASVGVLGMAVVSWHSHSRKLAIIIPLAFLVFIQCAWLVSGQSLFNLPVYIINSLQITGAYSDAMSSGFKIMEIKLAMVSIFAMVLMMLLSCLIKPWQFERFVIASLVLFGIFLVWKAGFVRHDAHSLVFFSFATLVPFFIEYDKGRPIFLILTFRALRYLAIFTALSGLFMVGSTMNYTASNFIGQWNQRIVNNFTTLINLPDFKANQDRIVSNLKQQYNLPKIREQVGRATVDIFSWEQGVLFLNGLNWHPRPVFQSYVAFTPSLITINGDFYANEQAPEFVIFKLQTIDGQFPLMNDNEALKILLRDYQPVLSEKGYLLLKRVPRGQGRVSTGETLLKQEIKIDEPVDIRYLSHQPLLLSLDIRKSWLGHLASLLYKLPLLSLEIEATDGTKMSYRIIPGMTQSGFVINPLILNQADLVGWYTDSALKRVATLRVVVKPEPWLQYFFNSNVVLKISEYKVTPYPVDDTFKQNLRVGLYPMFHSVPYQVSSPSHKASEDGQPVLMVHALGEMRFRVSAGKH
;
A
#
# COMPACT_ATOMS: atom_id res chain seq x y z
N MET A 1 -12.91 38.40 -47.96
CA MET A 1 -12.21 38.73 -46.69
C MET A 1 -13.10 38.51 -45.46
N MET A 2 -14.28 39.15 -45.35
CA MET A 2 -15.18 39.00 -44.18
C MET A 2 -15.70 37.55 -44.00
N ILE A 3 -16.14 36.90 -45.08
CA ILE A 3 -16.62 35.50 -45.06
C ILE A 3 -15.50 34.51 -44.68
N GLU A 4 -14.28 34.75 -45.16
CA GLU A 4 -13.12 33.90 -44.86
C GLU A 4 -12.66 34.04 -43.40
N ASN A 5 -12.83 35.24 -42.82
CA ASN A 5 -12.57 35.50 -41.40
C ASN A 5 -13.65 34.85 -40.51
N ILE A 6 -14.92 34.91 -40.91
CA ILE A 6 -16.03 34.23 -40.23
C ILE A 6 -15.84 32.71 -40.28
N TYR A 7 -15.42 32.16 -41.43
CA TYR A 7 -15.15 30.73 -41.59
C TYR A 7 -13.93 30.26 -40.79
N LYS A 8 -12.85 31.06 -40.72
CA LYS A 8 -11.70 30.77 -39.84
C LYS A 8 -12.07 30.87 -38.35
N GLN A 9 -12.94 31.82 -37.98
CA GLN A 9 -13.48 31.92 -36.61
C GLN A 9 -14.39 30.75 -36.27
N SER A 10 -15.28 30.30 -37.16
CA SER A 10 -16.16 29.15 -36.90
C SER A 10 -15.38 27.85 -36.73
N ILE A 11 -14.39 27.59 -37.60
CA ILE A 11 -13.49 26.43 -37.47
C ILE A 11 -12.67 26.51 -36.16
N SER A 12 -12.32 27.72 -35.71
CA SER A 12 -11.63 27.88 -34.43
C SER A 12 -12.55 27.58 -33.24
N MET A 13 -13.81 28.00 -33.30
CA MET A 13 -14.82 27.72 -32.27
C MET A 13 -15.15 26.24 -32.19
N GLU A 14 -15.36 25.55 -33.31
CA GLU A 14 -15.61 24.10 -33.34
C GLU A 14 -14.46 23.32 -32.68
N LYS A 15 -13.21 23.66 -32.99
CA LYS A 15 -12.04 23.00 -32.39
C LYS A 15 -11.95 23.23 -30.87
N VAL A 16 -12.31 24.42 -30.40
CA VAL A 16 -12.37 24.73 -28.97
C VAL A 16 -13.47 23.91 -28.30
N VAL A 17 -14.67 23.87 -28.87
CA VAL A 17 -15.80 23.10 -28.34
C VAL A 17 -15.48 21.61 -28.27
N VAL A 18 -14.89 21.03 -29.33
CA VAL A 18 -14.48 19.61 -29.33
C VAL A 18 -13.42 19.35 -28.26
N SER A 19 -12.43 20.23 -28.11
CA SER A 19 -11.38 20.06 -27.09
C SER A 19 -11.95 20.14 -25.68
N LEU A 20 -12.87 21.08 -25.42
CA LEU A 20 -13.59 21.19 -24.15
C LEU A 20 -14.45 19.95 -23.89
N GLY A 21 -15.15 19.44 -24.90
CA GLY A 21 -15.93 18.20 -24.80
C GLY A 21 -15.07 17.00 -24.40
N ILE A 22 -13.87 16.87 -24.98
CA ILE A 22 -12.91 15.81 -24.62
C ILE A 22 -12.39 16.01 -23.19
N VAL A 23 -12.06 17.24 -22.78
CA VAL A 23 -11.65 17.53 -21.40
C VAL A 23 -12.75 17.12 -20.42
N VAL A 24 -14.01 17.49 -20.69
CA VAL A 24 -15.15 17.12 -19.85
C VAL A 24 -15.32 15.59 -19.80
N LEU A 25 -15.16 14.90 -20.93
CA LEU A 25 -15.29 13.44 -20.97
C LEU A 25 -14.20 12.73 -20.15
N VAL A 26 -12.94 13.17 -20.28
CA VAL A 26 -11.83 12.65 -19.47
C VAL A 26 -12.02 13.03 -18.00
N TRP A 27 -12.44 14.25 -17.72
CA TRP A 27 -12.69 14.72 -16.36
C TRP A 27 -13.76 13.87 -15.67
N LEU A 28 -14.94 13.73 -16.29
CA LEU A 28 -16.03 12.89 -15.77
C LEU A 28 -15.59 11.43 -15.56
N SER A 29 -14.72 10.89 -16.42
CA SER A 29 -14.23 9.52 -16.27
C SER A 29 -13.23 9.35 -15.12
N THR A 30 -12.61 10.45 -14.65
CA THR A 30 -11.60 10.43 -13.58
C THR A 30 -12.14 10.69 -12.17
N ILE A 31 -13.35 11.23 -12.04
CA ILE A 31 -13.99 11.48 -10.73
C ILE A 31 -14.29 10.15 -10.03
N HIS A 32 -14.11 10.14 -8.71
CA HIS A 32 -14.47 9.03 -7.83
C HIS A 32 -15.23 9.57 -6.61
N PHE A 33 -16.11 8.72 -6.05
CA PHE A 33 -16.98 9.06 -4.91
C PHE A 33 -16.63 8.26 -3.64
N GLY A 34 -15.49 7.57 -3.65
CA GLY A 34 -15.01 6.78 -2.53
C GLY A 34 -15.65 5.39 -2.46
N ALA A 35 -15.31 4.68 -1.39
CA ALA A 35 -15.93 3.42 -1.00
C ALA A 35 -16.73 3.60 0.29
N PRO A 36 -17.60 2.65 0.68
CA PRO A 36 -18.23 2.68 2.00
C PRO A 36 -17.21 2.78 3.14
N THR A 37 -17.64 3.28 4.30
CA THR A 37 -16.80 3.33 5.52
C THR A 37 -16.20 1.96 5.84
N ALA A 38 -14.98 1.97 6.37
CA ALA A 38 -14.27 0.75 6.70
C ALA A 38 -14.98 -0.08 7.78
N SER A 39 -14.86 -1.40 7.67
CA SER A 39 -15.34 -2.37 8.66
C SER A 39 -14.21 -3.29 9.10
N ASN A 40 -14.23 -4.58 8.75
CA ASN A 40 -13.20 -5.56 9.08
C ASN A 40 -12.27 -5.91 7.90
N ASP A 41 -12.37 -5.16 6.78
CA ASP A 41 -11.47 -5.32 5.65
C ASP A 41 -10.11 -4.63 5.90
N LEU A 42 -9.03 -5.32 5.52
CA LEU A 42 -7.65 -4.86 5.65
C LEU A 42 -7.42 -3.55 4.87
N SER A 43 -7.85 -3.49 3.60
CA SER A 43 -7.53 -2.35 2.73
C SER A 43 -8.30 -1.10 3.14
N ALA A 44 -9.60 -1.27 3.40
CA ALA A 44 -10.47 -0.22 3.91
C ALA A 44 -9.97 0.37 5.23
N SER A 45 -9.47 -0.48 6.14
CA SER A 45 -9.08 -0.05 7.48
C SER A 45 -7.90 0.90 7.49
N TRP A 46 -6.82 0.63 6.74
CA TRP A 46 -5.69 1.57 6.69
C TRP A 46 -6.05 2.87 5.99
N ILE A 47 -6.95 2.87 5.00
CA ILE A 47 -7.37 4.12 4.33
C ILE A 47 -8.18 4.99 5.30
N GLN A 48 -9.12 4.40 6.05
CA GLN A 48 -9.89 5.12 7.07
C GLN A 48 -8.98 5.68 8.17
N SER A 49 -7.91 4.97 8.55
CA SER A 49 -6.88 5.49 9.47
C SER A 49 -6.23 6.77 8.96
N LEU A 50 -5.97 6.90 7.65
CA LEU A 50 -5.44 8.15 7.08
C LEU A 50 -6.47 9.30 7.15
N ALA A 51 -7.76 8.98 6.96
CA ALA A 51 -8.86 9.94 7.13
C ALA A 51 -8.87 10.50 8.57
N TYR A 52 -8.80 9.59 9.54
CA TYR A 52 -8.75 9.93 10.96
C TYR A 52 -7.52 10.78 11.28
N ALA A 53 -6.33 10.38 10.81
CA ALA A 53 -5.09 11.12 11.03
C ALA A 53 -5.17 12.55 10.49
N PHE A 54 -5.74 12.74 9.29
CA PHE A 54 -5.95 14.07 8.71
C PHE A 54 -6.92 14.92 9.53
N LYS A 55 -8.07 14.36 9.91
CA LYS A 55 -9.12 15.06 10.69
C LYS A 55 -8.63 15.47 12.08
N HIS A 56 -7.80 14.64 12.71
CA HIS A 56 -7.29 14.86 14.07
C HIS A 56 -5.90 15.51 14.11
N HIS A 57 -5.42 16.04 12.97
CA HIS A 57 -4.13 16.74 12.86
C HIS A 57 -2.90 15.94 13.32
N PHE A 58 -2.94 14.61 13.14
CA PHE A 58 -1.79 13.76 13.42
C PHE A 58 -0.61 14.14 12.55
N GLN A 59 0.58 14.09 13.13
CA GLN A 59 1.83 14.46 12.51
C GLN A 59 2.41 13.27 11.72
N ALA A 60 2.46 13.40 10.41
CA ALA A 60 3.02 12.40 9.50
C ALA A 60 4.49 12.13 9.82
N GLY A 61 4.84 10.85 9.96
CA GLY A 61 6.19 10.43 10.33
C GLY A 61 6.48 10.43 11.83
N VAL A 62 5.54 10.89 12.67
CA VAL A 62 5.64 10.90 14.14
C VAL A 62 4.47 10.15 14.76
N ASP A 63 3.24 10.66 14.61
CA ASP A 63 2.03 10.08 15.17
C ASP A 63 1.53 8.89 14.34
N TYR A 64 1.80 8.91 13.03
CA TYR A 64 1.54 7.78 12.15
C TYR A 64 2.62 7.62 11.06
N LEU A 65 2.98 6.38 10.79
CA LEU A 65 3.98 5.98 9.80
C LEU A 65 3.34 4.98 8.82
N PHE A 66 3.25 5.39 7.55
CA PHE A 66 2.70 4.56 6.49
C PHE A 66 3.31 4.96 5.13
N THR A 67 2.97 4.24 4.06
CA THR A 67 3.47 4.52 2.70
C THR A 67 2.91 5.81 2.08
N TYR A 68 1.93 6.43 2.73
CA TYR A 68 1.24 7.64 2.30
C TYR A 68 1.56 8.83 3.21
N GLY A 69 1.52 10.03 2.64
CA GLY A 69 1.74 11.29 3.35
C GLY A 69 0.46 11.90 3.95
N PRO A 70 0.50 13.17 4.38
CA PRO A 70 -0.65 13.84 5.02
C PRO A 70 -1.86 14.00 4.09
N LEU A 71 -1.65 14.06 2.77
CA LEU A 71 -2.75 14.09 1.78
C LEU A 71 -3.09 12.69 1.25
N GLY A 72 -2.60 11.63 1.91
CA GLY A 72 -2.75 10.24 1.49
C GLY A 72 -4.19 9.77 1.38
N TYR A 73 -5.06 10.23 2.28
CA TYR A 73 -6.49 9.92 2.24
C TYR A 73 -7.15 10.37 0.94
N PHE A 74 -6.73 11.48 0.34
CA PHE A 74 -7.33 11.98 -0.90
C PHE A 74 -6.77 11.31 -2.16
N HIS A 75 -5.65 10.59 -2.04
CA HIS A 75 -5.01 9.92 -3.17
C HIS A 75 -5.84 8.76 -3.72
N HIS A 76 -6.39 7.95 -2.81
CA HIS A 76 -6.94 6.66 -3.16
C HIS A 76 -8.39 6.80 -3.63
N PRO A 77 -8.77 6.26 -4.81
CA PRO A 77 -10.11 6.43 -5.37
C PRO A 77 -11.22 5.76 -4.56
N GLN A 78 -10.85 4.68 -3.88
CA GLN A 78 -11.73 3.92 -2.99
C GLN A 78 -11.56 4.36 -1.55
N SER A 79 -11.15 5.60 -1.30
CA SER A 79 -11.05 6.07 0.08
C SER A 79 -12.40 6.00 0.75
N ASN A 80 -12.37 5.47 1.96
CA ASN A 80 -13.56 5.15 2.71
C ASN A 80 -14.31 6.42 3.08
N TYR A 81 -15.63 6.32 3.01
CA TYR A 81 -16.55 7.39 3.35
C TYR A 81 -16.31 7.85 4.79
N ASP A 82 -16.07 9.15 4.95
CA ASP A 82 -16.07 9.85 6.22
C ASP A 82 -16.99 11.07 6.06
N ALA A 83 -17.96 11.19 6.96
CA ALA A 83 -19.02 12.19 6.82
C ALA A 83 -18.48 13.64 6.87
N ASP A 84 -17.40 13.88 7.63
CA ASP A 84 -16.82 15.21 7.82
C ASP A 84 -15.87 15.58 6.67
N LEU A 85 -15.21 14.59 6.08
CA LEU A 85 -14.30 14.79 4.96
C LEU A 85 -14.96 14.62 3.59
N PHE A 86 -16.22 14.20 3.53
CA PHE A 86 -16.92 13.87 2.27
C PHE A 86 -16.80 14.97 1.22
N TYR A 87 -17.15 16.22 1.54
CA TYR A 87 -17.09 17.31 0.57
C TYR A 87 -15.65 17.68 0.19
N ASN A 88 -14.70 17.58 1.11
CA ASN A 88 -13.29 17.80 0.82
C ASN A 88 -12.75 16.73 -0.15
N PHE A 89 -13.16 15.48 0.05
CA PHE A 89 -12.81 14.36 -0.82
C PHE A 89 -13.39 14.54 -2.23
N ILE A 90 -14.67 14.89 -2.35
CA ILE A 90 -15.31 15.16 -3.64
C ILE A 90 -14.65 16.37 -4.34
N ALA A 91 -14.38 17.45 -3.61
CA ALA A 91 -13.70 18.62 -4.15
C ALA A 91 -12.29 18.26 -4.66
N TRP A 92 -11.54 17.46 -3.90
CA TRP A 92 -10.24 16.95 -4.34
C TRP A 92 -10.33 16.20 -5.66
N HIS A 93 -11.23 15.22 -5.78
CA HIS A 93 -11.35 14.42 -7.01
C HIS A 93 -11.88 15.23 -8.20
N ILE A 94 -12.74 16.21 -7.97
CA ILE A 94 -13.16 17.17 -9.01
C ILE A 94 -11.97 17.99 -9.50
N ILE A 95 -11.21 18.59 -8.59
CA ILE A 95 -10.10 19.50 -8.92
C ILE A 95 -8.95 18.73 -9.54
N THR A 96 -8.48 17.67 -8.89
CA THR A 96 -7.36 16.86 -9.39
C THR A 96 -7.72 16.13 -10.68
N GLY A 97 -8.95 15.63 -10.81
CA GLY A 97 -9.46 15.07 -12.05
C GLY A 97 -9.44 16.09 -13.18
N LEU A 98 -9.86 17.34 -12.93
CA LEU A 98 -9.85 18.39 -13.94
C LEU A 98 -8.42 18.77 -14.35
N VAL A 99 -7.52 18.92 -13.37
CA VAL A 99 -6.10 19.21 -13.61
C VAL A 99 -5.47 18.11 -14.47
N LEU A 100 -5.69 16.84 -14.12
CA LEU A 100 -5.18 15.70 -14.89
C LEU A 100 -5.79 15.63 -16.29
N ALA A 101 -7.10 15.87 -16.43
CA ALA A 101 -7.77 15.93 -17.73
C ALA A 101 -7.17 17.02 -18.63
N VAL A 102 -6.95 18.23 -18.08
CA VAL A 102 -6.31 19.33 -18.81
C VAL A 102 -4.87 18.96 -19.20
N ILE A 103 -4.09 18.37 -18.28
CA ILE A 103 -2.71 17.93 -18.58
C ILE A 103 -2.72 16.92 -19.73
N PHE A 104 -3.53 15.87 -19.65
CA PHE A 104 -3.58 14.81 -20.66
C PHE A 104 -4.12 15.30 -22.02
N VAL A 105 -5.18 16.11 -22.05
CA VAL A 105 -5.69 16.66 -23.31
C VAL A 105 -4.70 17.66 -23.91
N THR A 106 -4.00 18.46 -23.09
CA THR A 106 -2.95 19.35 -23.58
C THR A 106 -1.79 18.56 -24.20
N GLN A 107 -1.43 17.40 -23.63
CA GLN A 107 -0.42 16.51 -24.23
C GLN A 107 -0.86 15.96 -25.59
N ALA A 108 -2.16 15.73 -25.81
CA ALA A 108 -2.67 15.31 -27.13
C ALA A 108 -2.39 16.35 -28.23
N SER A 109 -2.23 17.64 -27.88
CA SER A 109 -1.87 18.69 -28.84
C SER A 109 -0.49 18.51 -29.47
N LYS A 110 0.40 17.76 -28.80
CA LYS A 110 1.77 17.45 -29.26
C LYS A 110 1.83 16.22 -30.17
N ILE A 111 0.73 15.48 -30.30
CA ILE A 111 0.64 14.31 -31.18
C ILE A 111 0.10 14.74 -32.53
N ASP A 112 0.88 14.59 -33.60
CA ASP A 112 0.49 15.07 -34.93
C ASP A 112 -0.30 14.06 -35.75
N SER A 113 0.05 12.79 -35.65
CA SER A 113 -0.68 11.71 -36.33
C SER A 113 -2.10 11.65 -35.80
N LYS A 114 -3.09 11.79 -36.69
CA LYS A 114 -4.51 11.70 -36.33
C LYS A 114 -4.85 10.35 -35.70
N ILE A 115 -4.24 9.28 -36.20
CA ILE A 115 -4.42 7.91 -35.69
C ILE A 115 -3.85 7.82 -34.27
N ASP A 116 -2.61 8.26 -34.06
CA ASP A 116 -1.95 8.19 -32.77
C ASP A 116 -2.69 9.05 -31.73
N LYS A 117 -3.19 10.23 -32.16
CA LYS A 117 -4.01 11.11 -31.31
C LYS A 117 -5.34 10.45 -30.94
N PHE A 118 -6.01 9.82 -31.90
CA PHE A 118 -7.23 9.06 -31.63
C PHE A 118 -6.98 7.93 -30.63
N ILE A 119 -5.94 7.12 -30.85
CA ILE A 119 -5.56 6.03 -29.95
C ILE A 119 -5.23 6.58 -28.55
N TYR A 120 -4.43 7.64 -28.46
CA TYR A 120 -4.08 8.27 -27.19
C TYR A 120 -5.31 8.74 -26.41
N LEU A 121 -6.21 9.49 -27.06
CA LEU A 121 -7.43 9.98 -26.45
C LEU A 121 -8.37 8.82 -26.06
N PHE A 122 -8.50 7.80 -26.90
CA PHE A 122 -9.27 6.60 -26.60
C PHE A 122 -8.73 5.88 -25.36
N LEU A 123 -7.41 5.68 -25.27
CA LEU A 123 -6.78 5.03 -24.12
C LEU A 123 -6.92 5.85 -22.84
N ILE A 124 -6.80 7.18 -22.89
CA ILE A 124 -7.08 8.02 -21.71
C ILE A 124 -8.53 7.84 -21.28
N VAL A 125 -9.47 7.97 -22.22
CA VAL A 125 -10.89 7.98 -21.91
C VAL A 125 -11.33 6.63 -21.36
N VAL A 126 -10.84 5.52 -21.92
CA VAL A 126 -11.40 4.18 -21.70
C VAL A 126 -10.51 3.29 -20.82
N VAL A 127 -9.18 3.42 -20.92
CA VAL A 127 -8.25 2.61 -20.10
C VAL A 127 -7.97 3.32 -18.79
N LEU A 128 -7.50 4.56 -18.79
CA LEU A 128 -7.17 5.20 -17.50
C LEU A 128 -8.37 5.33 -16.57
N SER A 129 -9.55 5.59 -17.10
CA SER A 129 -10.80 5.68 -16.33
C SER A 129 -11.21 4.39 -15.61
N SER A 130 -10.83 3.24 -16.17
CA SER A 130 -11.40 1.94 -15.81
C SER A 130 -10.50 1.12 -14.89
N PHE A 131 -9.26 1.58 -14.71
CA PHE A 131 -8.19 0.87 -14.00
C PHE A 131 -7.58 1.78 -12.90
N PRO A 132 -6.65 1.28 -12.06
CA PRO A 132 -6.21 1.95 -10.84
C PRO A 132 -5.71 3.39 -11.04
N ASP A 133 -5.77 4.21 -9.98
CA ASP A 133 -5.43 5.64 -10.03
C ASP A 133 -3.93 5.94 -9.90
N ASP A 134 -3.15 5.08 -9.25
CA ASP A 134 -1.68 5.22 -9.14
C ASP A 134 -1.02 5.55 -10.50
N PRO A 135 -1.32 4.81 -11.59
CA PRO A 135 -0.89 5.16 -12.95
C PRO A 135 -1.21 6.59 -13.39
N ARG A 136 -2.37 7.13 -13.03
CA ARG A 136 -2.82 8.47 -13.44
C ARG A 136 -1.94 9.55 -12.81
N TYR A 137 -1.58 9.40 -11.53
CA TYR A 137 -0.66 10.32 -10.87
C TYR A 137 0.76 10.21 -11.42
N PHE A 138 1.28 9.01 -11.64
CA PHE A 138 2.60 8.83 -12.27
C PHE A 138 2.66 9.43 -13.69
N LEU A 139 1.64 9.15 -14.52
CA LEU A 139 1.53 9.74 -15.86
C LEU A 139 1.33 11.26 -15.79
N GLY A 140 0.53 11.76 -14.86
CA GLY A 140 0.28 13.19 -14.66
C GLY A 140 1.54 13.96 -14.27
N ILE A 141 2.34 13.41 -13.35
CA ILE A 141 3.65 13.96 -12.98
C ILE A 141 4.55 14.04 -14.21
N ILE A 142 4.74 12.94 -14.94
CA ILE A 142 5.62 12.91 -16.13
C ILE A 142 5.11 13.86 -17.21
N ALA A 143 3.81 13.83 -17.50
CA ALA A 143 3.17 14.70 -18.48
C ALA A 143 3.33 16.19 -18.12
N SER A 144 3.15 16.55 -16.85
CA SER A 144 3.30 17.94 -16.39
C SER A 144 4.75 18.46 -16.54
N VAL A 145 5.74 17.60 -16.26
CA VAL A 145 7.16 17.93 -16.47
C VAL A 145 7.45 18.07 -17.96
N ILE A 146 6.93 17.18 -18.80
CA ILE A 146 7.06 17.27 -20.27
C ILE A 146 6.45 18.59 -20.78
N LEU A 147 5.28 19.00 -20.28
CA LEU A 147 4.65 20.27 -20.64
C LEU A 147 5.52 21.47 -20.25
N ALA A 148 6.19 21.42 -19.09
CA ALA A 148 7.09 22.49 -18.66
C ALA A 148 8.39 22.56 -19.48
N LEU A 149 8.94 21.40 -19.86
CA LEU A 149 10.17 21.30 -20.66
C LEU A 149 9.94 21.61 -22.15
N THR A 150 8.79 21.21 -22.68
CA THR A 150 8.45 21.31 -24.10
C THR A 150 7.05 21.92 -24.28
N PRO A 151 6.86 23.19 -23.88
CA PRO A 151 5.55 23.82 -23.82
C PRO A 151 4.90 23.96 -25.21
N PRO A 152 3.57 23.74 -25.33
CA PRO A 152 2.84 24.04 -26.55
C PRO A 152 3.02 25.50 -27.02
N PRO A 153 2.87 25.81 -28.32
CA PRO A 153 3.10 27.14 -28.88
C PRO A 153 2.35 28.28 -28.17
N PHE A 154 1.16 28.00 -27.63
CA PHE A 154 0.35 28.96 -26.88
C PHE A 154 1.06 29.50 -25.63
N PHE A 155 1.73 28.63 -24.88
CA PHE A 155 2.48 28.98 -23.67
C PHE A 155 3.87 29.54 -24.01
N ARG A 156 4.54 28.97 -25.02
CA ARG A 156 5.90 29.34 -25.42
C ARG A 156 6.03 30.80 -25.90
N ARG A 157 4.99 31.36 -26.50
CA ARG A 157 5.02 32.71 -27.11
C ARG A 157 4.97 33.86 -26.10
N SER A 158 4.66 33.61 -24.83
CA SER A 158 4.53 34.66 -23.81
C SER A 158 5.24 34.22 -22.54
N LEU A 159 6.16 35.05 -22.05
CA LEU A 159 6.89 34.79 -20.81
C LEU A 159 5.94 34.61 -19.63
N LEU A 160 4.93 35.48 -19.50
CA LEU A 160 3.93 35.38 -18.44
C LEU A 160 3.22 34.02 -18.45
N ARG A 161 2.76 33.56 -19.62
CA ARG A 161 2.07 32.26 -19.76
C ARG A 161 3.01 31.09 -19.46
N TYR A 162 4.26 31.17 -19.89
CA TYR A 162 5.26 30.14 -19.59
C TYR A 162 5.54 30.07 -18.09
N THR A 163 5.75 31.21 -17.42
CA THR A 163 5.95 31.27 -15.96
C THR A 163 4.74 30.76 -15.20
N MET A 164 3.51 31.09 -15.63
CA MET A 164 2.29 30.54 -15.05
C MET A 164 2.20 29.01 -15.21
N LEU A 165 2.57 28.47 -16.37
CA LEU A 165 2.61 27.03 -16.61
C LEU A 165 3.61 26.36 -15.65
N VAL A 166 4.85 26.85 -15.60
CA VAL A 166 5.89 26.29 -14.73
C VAL A 166 5.47 26.38 -13.26
N GLY A 167 4.96 27.52 -12.80
CA GLY A 167 4.45 27.69 -11.43
C GLY A 167 3.32 26.72 -11.11
N SER A 168 2.36 26.54 -12.03
CA SER A 168 1.25 25.59 -11.86
C SER A 168 1.72 24.13 -11.81
N VAL A 169 2.71 23.77 -12.64
CA VAL A 169 3.34 22.45 -12.62
C VAL A 169 4.03 22.21 -11.28
N LEU A 170 4.84 23.16 -10.80
CA LEU A 170 5.54 23.02 -9.51
C LEU A 170 4.56 22.92 -8.32
N LEU A 171 3.46 23.67 -8.35
CA LEU A 171 2.40 23.55 -7.35
C LEU A 171 1.72 22.17 -7.38
N PHE A 172 1.35 21.69 -8.58
CA PHE A 172 0.78 20.35 -8.76
C PHE A 172 1.74 19.26 -8.24
N LEU A 173 3.02 19.34 -8.62
CA LEU A 173 4.04 18.40 -8.16
C LEU A 173 4.22 18.43 -6.64
N ALA A 174 4.17 19.61 -6.02
CA ALA A 174 4.28 19.76 -4.56
C ALA A 174 3.08 19.13 -3.83
N ILE A 175 1.85 19.35 -4.32
CA ILE A 175 0.63 18.77 -3.73
C ILE A 175 0.65 17.24 -3.86
N VAL A 176 0.93 16.72 -5.05
CA VAL A 176 0.95 15.26 -5.30
C VAL A 176 2.11 14.57 -4.57
N SER A 177 3.19 15.30 -4.25
CA SER A 177 4.27 14.77 -3.41
C SER A 177 3.82 14.42 -2.00
N LEU A 178 2.83 15.12 -1.46
CA LEU A 178 2.32 14.89 -0.10
C LEU A 178 1.27 13.77 -0.03
N THR A 179 0.89 13.18 -1.16
CA THR A 179 -0.08 12.09 -1.19
C THR A 179 0.59 10.75 -0.89
N LYS A 180 1.64 10.41 -1.63
CA LYS A 180 2.36 9.13 -1.53
C LYS A 180 3.87 9.35 -1.70
N PHE A 181 4.69 8.66 -0.91
CA PHE A 181 6.15 8.91 -0.93
C PHE A 181 6.79 8.62 -2.31
N THR A 182 6.28 7.64 -3.05
CA THR A 182 6.73 7.37 -4.43
C THR A 182 6.45 8.52 -5.39
N ASN A 183 5.38 9.29 -5.16
CA ASN A 183 5.07 10.48 -5.95
C ASN A 183 6.06 11.60 -5.63
N PHE A 184 6.40 11.79 -4.35
CA PHE A 184 7.45 12.74 -3.94
C PHE A 184 8.78 12.45 -4.64
N VAL A 185 9.19 11.17 -4.69
CA VAL A 185 10.43 10.77 -5.36
C VAL A 185 10.37 11.07 -6.86
N LEU A 186 9.29 10.69 -7.56
CA LEU A 186 9.16 10.95 -8.99
C LEU A 186 9.08 12.46 -9.31
N ALA A 187 8.30 13.22 -8.54
CA ALA A 187 8.18 14.66 -8.68
C ALA A 187 9.53 15.36 -8.48
N SER A 188 10.30 14.95 -7.46
CA SER A 188 11.64 15.48 -7.19
C SER A 188 12.60 15.23 -8.36
N VAL A 189 12.61 14.03 -8.93
CA VAL A 189 13.42 13.73 -10.14
C VAL A 189 12.96 14.58 -11.33
N GLY A 190 11.66 14.79 -11.50
CA GLY A 190 11.10 15.68 -12.52
C GLY A 190 11.56 17.14 -12.37
N VAL A 191 11.50 17.68 -11.15
CA VAL A 191 11.97 19.04 -10.80
C VAL A 191 13.47 19.18 -11.03
N LEU A 192 14.27 18.18 -10.66
CA LEU A 192 15.70 18.15 -10.97
C LEU A 192 15.96 18.15 -12.47
N GLY A 193 15.18 17.37 -13.24
CA GLY A 193 15.24 17.41 -14.70
C GLY A 193 14.93 18.80 -15.28
N MET A 194 13.91 19.48 -14.76
CA MET A 194 13.58 20.86 -15.12
C MET A 194 14.71 21.83 -14.79
N ALA A 195 15.35 21.69 -13.63
CA ALA A 195 16.48 22.51 -13.22
C ALA A 195 17.71 22.30 -14.14
N VAL A 196 18.03 21.05 -14.45
CA VAL A 196 19.16 20.67 -15.32
C VAL A 196 18.97 21.18 -16.75
N VAL A 197 17.78 21.04 -17.33
CA VAL A 197 17.47 21.64 -18.64
C VAL A 197 17.53 23.17 -18.58
N SER A 198 17.03 23.79 -17.51
CA SER A 198 17.06 25.24 -17.36
C SER A 198 18.48 25.78 -17.23
N TRP A 199 19.39 25.05 -16.58
CA TRP A 199 20.81 25.38 -16.55
C TRP A 199 21.41 25.32 -17.95
N HIS A 200 21.20 24.21 -18.66
CA HIS A 200 21.80 23.98 -19.97
C HIS A 200 21.29 24.95 -21.05
N SER A 201 19.97 25.15 -21.11
CA SER A 201 19.32 25.82 -22.25
C SER A 201 18.86 27.26 -21.94
N HIS A 202 18.92 27.72 -20.68
CA HIS A 202 18.42 29.05 -20.28
C HIS A 202 19.36 29.83 -19.37
N SER A 203 19.31 29.63 -18.05
CA SER A 203 20.14 30.36 -17.09
C SER A 203 20.34 29.61 -15.78
N ARG A 204 21.50 29.83 -15.13
CA ARG A 204 21.80 29.31 -13.78
C ARG A 204 20.79 29.79 -12.73
N LYS A 205 20.23 31.00 -12.90
CA LYS A 205 19.22 31.56 -11.99
C LYS A 205 17.95 30.70 -11.99
N LEU A 206 17.43 30.34 -13.18
CA LEU A 206 16.25 29.49 -13.29
C LEU A 206 16.49 28.07 -12.75
N ALA A 207 17.70 27.53 -12.95
CA ALA A 207 18.09 26.24 -12.41
C ALA A 207 18.05 26.19 -10.87
N ILE A 208 18.22 27.33 -10.19
CA ILE A 208 18.12 27.46 -8.74
C ILE A 208 16.68 27.80 -8.31
N ILE A 209 16.00 28.69 -9.03
CA ILE A 209 14.63 29.13 -8.69
C ILE A 209 13.63 27.97 -8.76
N ILE A 210 13.73 27.07 -9.75
CA ILE A 210 12.81 25.94 -9.92
C ILE A 210 12.77 25.02 -8.68
N PRO A 211 13.89 24.46 -8.20
CA PRO A 211 13.87 23.62 -7.01
C PRO A 211 13.52 24.41 -5.74
N LEU A 212 13.95 25.67 -5.61
CA LEU A 212 13.56 26.50 -4.47
C LEU A 212 12.05 26.77 -4.44
N ALA A 213 11.43 27.06 -5.58
CA ALA A 213 9.98 27.26 -5.67
C ALA A 213 9.21 25.98 -5.33
N PHE A 214 9.68 24.81 -5.79
CA PHE A 214 9.12 23.52 -5.38
C PHE A 214 9.24 23.30 -3.86
N LEU A 215 10.39 23.61 -3.27
CA LEU A 215 10.59 23.52 -1.81
C LEU A 215 9.68 24.47 -1.03
N VAL A 216 9.44 25.68 -1.53
CA VAL A 216 8.48 26.60 -0.92
C VAL A 216 7.06 26.05 -1.03
N PHE A 217 6.64 25.58 -2.21
CA PHE A 217 5.29 25.03 -2.38
C PHE A 217 5.04 23.78 -1.55
N ILE A 218 6.01 22.86 -1.42
CA ILE A 218 5.83 21.67 -0.60
C ILE A 218 5.75 22.03 0.89
N GLN A 219 6.54 23.00 1.37
CA GLN A 219 6.46 23.49 2.75
C GLN A 219 5.14 24.21 3.02
N CYS A 220 4.65 25.02 2.07
CA CYS A 220 3.34 25.65 2.18
C CYS A 220 2.23 24.59 2.24
N ALA A 221 2.24 23.60 1.33
CA ALA A 221 1.25 22.53 1.32
C ALA A 221 1.32 21.65 2.60
N TRP A 222 2.52 21.41 3.13
CA TRP A 222 2.74 20.72 4.40
C TRP A 222 2.11 21.47 5.57
N LEU A 223 2.38 22.78 5.69
CA LEU A 223 1.80 23.64 6.73
C LEU A 223 0.27 23.73 6.62
N VAL A 224 -0.27 23.90 5.40
CA VAL A 224 -1.71 23.90 5.13
C VAL A 224 -2.36 22.57 5.51
N SER A 225 -1.60 21.47 5.48
CA SER A 225 -2.06 20.14 5.92
C SER A 225 -1.99 19.96 7.45
N GLY A 226 -1.74 21.02 8.22
CA GLY A 226 -1.65 21.02 9.68
C GLY A 226 -0.37 20.37 10.24
N GLN A 227 0.67 20.26 9.41
CA GLN A 227 1.89 19.56 9.77
C GLN A 227 3.00 20.52 10.22
N SER A 228 3.77 20.13 11.23
CA SER A 228 4.93 20.88 11.71
C SER A 228 6.13 20.70 10.78
N LEU A 229 6.81 21.79 10.40
CA LEU A 229 8.03 21.72 9.57
C LEU A 229 9.17 20.96 10.26
N PHE A 230 9.20 20.94 11.60
CA PHE A 230 10.19 20.17 12.36
C PHE A 230 10.06 18.66 12.15
N ASN A 231 8.90 18.19 11.66
CA ASN A 231 8.64 16.77 11.42
C ASN A 231 9.03 16.30 10.01
N LEU A 232 9.41 17.20 9.09
CA LEU A 232 9.83 16.82 7.73
C LEU A 232 11.04 15.87 7.72
N PRO A 233 12.12 16.10 8.49
CA PRO A 233 13.27 15.18 8.50
C PRO A 233 12.89 13.77 8.96
N VAL A 234 12.12 13.65 10.04
CA VAL A 234 11.71 12.35 10.58
C VAL A 234 10.72 11.64 9.64
N TYR A 235 9.82 12.39 8.99
CA TYR A 235 8.97 11.86 7.92
C TYR A 235 9.78 11.25 6.77
N ILE A 236 10.81 11.93 6.29
CA ILE A 236 11.68 11.43 5.20
C ILE A 236 12.46 10.20 5.66
N ILE A 237 13.08 10.24 6.85
CA ILE A 237 13.87 9.12 7.40
C ILE A 237 12.99 7.87 7.53
N ASN A 238 11.81 8.00 8.14
CA ASN A 238 10.91 6.87 8.34
C ASN A 238 10.30 6.37 7.02
N SER A 239 9.99 7.27 6.09
CA SER A 239 9.50 6.88 4.75
C SER A 239 10.55 6.11 3.94
N LEU A 240 11.84 6.45 4.09
CA LEU A 240 12.96 5.71 3.50
C LEU A 240 13.12 4.33 4.13
N GLN A 241 12.93 4.18 5.45
CA GLN A 241 12.93 2.87 6.12
C GLN A 241 11.82 1.96 5.56
N ILE A 242 10.59 2.49 5.42
CA ILE A 242 9.46 1.75 4.86
C ILE A 242 9.75 1.36 3.40
N THR A 243 10.13 2.33 2.57
CA THR A 243 10.32 2.10 1.12
C THR A 243 11.50 1.16 0.84
N GLY A 244 12.59 1.29 1.59
CA GLY A 244 13.80 0.48 1.43
C GLY A 244 13.57 -1.01 1.74
N ALA A 245 12.71 -1.32 2.71
CA ALA A 245 12.39 -2.69 3.11
C ALA A 245 11.09 -3.24 2.49
N TYR A 246 10.28 -2.40 1.83
CA TYR A 246 9.01 -2.79 1.23
C TYR A 246 9.13 -4.00 0.29
N SER A 247 10.17 -4.03 -0.54
CA SER A 247 10.35 -5.11 -1.52
C SER A 247 10.63 -6.47 -0.90
N ASP A 248 11.24 -6.49 0.28
CA ASP A 248 11.54 -7.73 1.01
C ASP A 248 10.31 -8.24 1.74
N ALA A 249 9.56 -7.29 2.33
CA ALA A 249 8.39 -7.60 3.14
C ALA A 249 7.14 -7.94 2.33
N MET A 250 6.99 -7.34 1.15
CA MET A 250 5.78 -7.44 0.32
C MET A 250 5.97 -8.26 -0.95
N SER A 251 7.12 -8.92 -1.13
CA SER A 251 7.33 -9.82 -2.28
C SER A 251 6.31 -10.95 -2.26
N SER A 252 5.57 -11.14 -3.35
CA SER A 252 4.64 -12.27 -3.48
C SER A 252 4.31 -12.51 -4.94
N GLY A 253 3.82 -13.72 -5.25
CA GLY A 253 3.34 -14.09 -6.58
C GLY A 253 4.43 -14.21 -7.64
N PHE A 254 4.18 -15.01 -8.66
CA PHE A 254 5.02 -15.06 -9.86
C PHE A 254 4.18 -15.57 -11.02
N LYS A 255 3.98 -14.73 -12.02
CA LYS A 255 3.23 -15.09 -13.24
C LYS A 255 4.06 -14.79 -14.47
N ILE A 256 4.66 -15.84 -15.03
CA ILE A 256 5.66 -15.73 -16.10
C ILE A 256 5.13 -14.98 -17.33
N MET A 257 3.85 -15.17 -17.69
CA MET A 257 3.29 -14.52 -18.87
C MET A 257 3.14 -13.00 -18.69
N GLU A 258 2.74 -12.55 -17.49
CA GLU A 258 2.70 -11.11 -17.17
C GLU A 258 4.10 -10.49 -17.25
N ILE A 259 5.11 -11.17 -16.72
CA ILE A 259 6.51 -10.73 -16.78
C ILE A 259 6.99 -10.65 -18.24
N LYS A 260 6.72 -11.66 -19.07
CA LYS A 260 7.10 -11.66 -20.50
C LYS A 260 6.47 -10.47 -21.23
N LEU A 261 5.17 -10.22 -21.04
CA LEU A 261 4.48 -9.08 -21.65
C LEU A 261 5.07 -7.75 -21.21
N ALA A 262 5.33 -7.59 -19.90
CA ALA A 262 5.96 -6.38 -19.37
C ALA A 262 7.37 -6.16 -19.92
N MET A 263 8.19 -7.21 -20.00
CA MET A 263 9.55 -7.11 -20.54
C MET A 263 9.57 -6.73 -22.01
N VAL A 264 8.66 -7.25 -22.84
CA VAL A 264 8.54 -6.84 -24.25
C VAL A 264 8.12 -5.37 -24.35
N SER A 265 7.17 -4.93 -23.51
CA SER A 265 6.74 -3.52 -23.46
C SER A 265 7.89 -2.59 -23.05
N ILE A 266 8.63 -2.93 -21.99
CA ILE A 266 9.82 -2.19 -21.53
C ILE A 266 10.87 -2.15 -22.62
N PHE A 267 11.19 -3.28 -23.24
CA PHE A 267 12.19 -3.36 -24.30
C PHE A 267 11.83 -2.45 -25.49
N ALA A 268 10.57 -2.49 -25.95
CA ALA A 268 10.10 -1.62 -27.02
C ALA A 268 10.22 -0.13 -26.66
N MET A 269 9.83 0.26 -25.44
CA MET A 269 9.96 1.64 -24.96
C MET A 269 11.41 2.09 -24.81
N VAL A 270 12.32 1.23 -24.33
CA VAL A 270 13.76 1.54 -24.24
C VAL A 270 14.35 1.74 -25.64
N LEU A 271 14.01 0.89 -26.61
CA LEU A 271 14.42 1.12 -28.01
C LEU A 271 13.89 2.45 -28.55
N MET A 272 12.62 2.79 -28.28
CA MET A 272 12.07 4.10 -28.66
C MET A 272 12.86 5.26 -28.04
N MET A 273 13.25 5.17 -26.77
CA MET A 273 14.08 6.19 -26.11
C MET A 273 15.47 6.30 -26.73
N LEU A 274 16.12 5.17 -27.00
CA LEU A 274 17.45 5.14 -27.65
C LEU A 274 17.37 5.75 -29.04
N LEU A 275 16.36 5.38 -29.84
CA LEU A 275 16.12 5.99 -31.15
C LEU A 275 15.86 7.49 -31.00
N SER A 276 15.07 7.92 -30.02
CA SER A 276 14.75 9.33 -29.79
C SER A 276 15.99 10.16 -29.42
N CYS A 277 16.86 9.64 -28.55
CA CYS A 277 17.98 10.38 -27.95
C CYS A 277 19.29 10.27 -28.72
N LEU A 278 19.63 9.09 -29.25
CA LEU A 278 20.97 8.83 -29.81
C LEU A 278 21.08 9.18 -31.29
N ILE A 279 19.96 9.21 -32.01
CA ILE A 279 19.95 9.57 -33.44
C ILE A 279 19.85 11.10 -33.57
N LYS A 280 20.74 11.68 -34.37
CA LYS A 280 20.76 13.13 -34.64
C LYS A 280 19.39 13.64 -35.17
N PRO A 281 19.00 14.90 -34.88
CA PRO A 281 19.69 15.86 -34.02
C PRO A 281 19.52 15.51 -32.54
N TRP A 282 20.61 15.67 -31.77
CA TRP A 282 20.58 15.45 -30.33
C TRP A 282 19.87 16.61 -29.63
N GLN A 283 18.95 16.28 -28.73
CA GLN A 283 18.23 17.26 -27.91
C GLN A 283 18.33 16.84 -26.46
N PHE A 284 18.95 17.69 -25.64
CA PHE A 284 19.20 17.38 -24.24
C PHE A 284 17.90 17.21 -23.44
N GLU A 285 16.86 17.97 -23.79
CA GLU A 285 15.53 17.85 -23.21
C GLU A 285 14.92 16.46 -23.43
N ARG A 286 15.13 15.86 -24.60
CA ARG A 286 14.64 14.50 -24.90
C ARG A 286 15.35 13.46 -24.05
N PHE A 287 16.65 13.62 -23.80
CA PHE A 287 17.41 12.75 -22.90
C PHE A 287 16.87 12.82 -21.48
N VAL A 288 16.64 14.03 -20.96
CA VAL A 288 16.06 14.24 -19.62
C VAL A 288 14.65 13.65 -19.51
N ILE A 289 13.81 13.85 -20.52
CA ILE A 289 12.47 13.24 -20.58
C ILE A 289 12.57 11.72 -20.62
N ALA A 290 13.46 11.15 -21.45
CA ALA A 290 13.66 9.70 -21.52
C ALA A 290 14.15 9.12 -20.18
N SER A 291 15.05 9.79 -19.48
CA SER A 291 15.49 9.40 -18.13
C SER A 291 14.34 9.42 -17.11
N LEU A 292 13.51 10.48 -17.15
CA LEU A 292 12.33 10.59 -16.29
C LEU A 292 11.30 9.48 -16.58
N VAL A 293 11.04 9.20 -17.85
CA VAL A 293 10.13 8.12 -18.27
C VAL A 293 10.68 6.77 -17.85
N LEU A 294 11.98 6.50 -18.06
CA LEU A 294 12.63 5.26 -17.63
C LEU A 294 12.54 5.07 -16.11
N PHE A 295 12.75 6.14 -15.35
CA PHE A 295 12.57 6.11 -13.89
C PHE A 295 11.10 5.86 -13.50
N GLY A 296 10.14 6.47 -14.21
CA GLY A 296 8.72 6.17 -14.04
C GLY A 296 8.38 4.71 -14.31
N ILE A 297 8.90 4.13 -15.40
CA ILE A 297 8.78 2.70 -15.74
C ILE A 297 9.33 1.83 -14.60
N PHE A 298 10.49 2.18 -14.05
CA PHE A 298 11.08 1.46 -12.91
C PHE A 298 10.16 1.50 -11.67
N LEU A 299 9.59 2.67 -11.33
CA LEU A 299 8.68 2.79 -10.19
C LEU A 299 7.40 1.97 -10.37
N VAL A 300 6.76 2.03 -11.54
CA VAL A 300 5.53 1.25 -11.78
C VAL A 300 5.80 -0.25 -11.92
N TRP A 301 6.99 -0.63 -12.39
CA TRP A 301 7.45 -2.02 -12.36
C TRP A 301 7.55 -2.53 -10.92
N LYS A 302 8.18 -1.76 -10.03
CA LYS A 302 8.26 -2.09 -8.60
C LYS A 302 6.89 -2.11 -7.94
N ALA A 303 6.03 -1.13 -8.22
CA ALA A 303 4.68 -1.06 -7.69
C ALA A 303 3.82 -2.27 -8.13
N GLY A 304 3.96 -2.72 -9.38
CA GLY A 304 3.12 -3.78 -9.94
C GLY A 304 3.63 -5.21 -9.76
N PHE A 305 4.94 -5.42 -9.69
CA PHE A 305 5.51 -6.78 -9.73
C PHE A 305 6.19 -7.24 -8.43
N VAL A 306 6.40 -6.36 -7.44
CA VAL A 306 6.85 -6.77 -6.09
C VAL A 306 5.78 -7.65 -5.44
N ARG A 307 4.58 -7.10 -5.24
CA ARG A 307 3.38 -7.84 -4.82
C ARG A 307 2.61 -8.25 -6.07
N HIS A 308 2.99 -9.37 -6.68
CA HIS A 308 2.57 -9.73 -8.05
C HIS A 308 1.18 -10.40 -8.07
N ASP A 309 0.16 -9.58 -7.88
CA ASP A 309 -1.26 -9.92 -7.95
C ASP A 309 -2.00 -8.90 -8.83
N ALA A 310 -3.17 -8.40 -8.41
CA ALA A 310 -3.85 -7.26 -8.98
C ALA A 310 -2.97 -6.01 -9.20
N HIS A 311 -1.92 -5.83 -8.40
CA HIS A 311 -1.06 -4.64 -8.49
C HIS A 311 -0.37 -4.52 -9.86
N SER A 312 -0.19 -5.60 -10.63
CA SER A 312 0.41 -5.53 -11.97
C SER A 312 -0.41 -4.67 -12.96
N LEU A 313 -1.70 -4.43 -12.66
CA LEU A 313 -2.52 -3.42 -13.36
C LEU A 313 -1.87 -2.04 -13.35
N VAL A 314 -1.15 -1.66 -12.28
CA VAL A 314 -0.46 -0.36 -12.20
C VAL A 314 0.57 -0.22 -13.34
N PHE A 315 1.39 -1.24 -13.56
CA PHE A 315 2.37 -1.23 -14.65
C PHE A 315 1.68 -1.21 -16.01
N PHE A 316 0.71 -2.11 -16.24
CA PHE A 316 0.11 -2.25 -17.56
C PHE A 316 -0.72 -1.03 -17.95
N SER A 317 -1.48 -0.43 -17.03
CA SER A 317 -2.19 0.83 -17.29
C SER A 317 -1.24 1.96 -17.63
N PHE A 318 -0.13 2.12 -16.90
CA PHE A 318 0.90 3.12 -17.19
C PHE A 318 1.52 2.89 -18.58
N ALA A 319 1.85 1.65 -18.91
CA ALA A 319 2.50 1.25 -20.16
C ALA A 319 1.62 1.45 -21.41
N THR A 320 0.30 1.58 -21.27
CA THR A 320 -0.58 1.90 -22.42
C THR A 320 -0.41 3.33 -22.94
N LEU A 321 -0.06 4.29 -22.08
CA LEU A 321 -0.02 5.71 -22.45
C LEU A 321 1.37 6.31 -22.51
N VAL A 322 2.29 5.84 -21.67
CA VAL A 322 3.65 6.38 -21.65
C VAL A 322 4.40 6.30 -23.00
N PRO A 323 4.13 5.36 -23.94
CA PRO A 323 4.76 5.37 -25.27
C PRO A 323 4.46 6.63 -26.11
N PHE A 324 3.40 7.38 -25.79
CA PHE A 324 3.09 8.67 -26.44
C PHE A 324 3.89 9.83 -25.86
N PHE A 325 4.49 9.67 -24.68
CA PHE A 325 5.36 10.68 -24.06
C PHE A 325 6.79 10.62 -24.62
N ILE A 326 7.12 9.55 -25.33
CA ILE A 326 8.38 9.39 -26.06
C ILE A 326 8.17 9.94 -27.47
N GLU A 327 8.74 11.11 -27.74
CA GLU A 327 8.66 11.77 -29.04
C GLU A 327 9.80 11.33 -29.97
N TYR A 328 9.59 11.47 -31.28
CA TYR A 328 10.62 11.31 -32.30
C TYR A 328 10.59 12.50 -33.26
N ASP A 329 11.74 12.80 -33.88
CA ASP A 329 11.81 13.85 -34.88
C ASP A 329 11.17 13.40 -36.21
N LYS A 330 10.25 14.20 -36.74
CA LYS A 330 9.53 13.93 -37.99
C LYS A 330 10.41 14.14 -39.23
N GLY A 331 11.50 14.89 -39.12
CA GLY A 331 12.46 15.06 -40.21
C GLY A 331 13.28 13.80 -40.52
N ARG A 332 13.01 12.68 -39.84
CA ARG A 332 13.75 11.43 -39.99
C ARG A 332 13.30 10.61 -41.21
N PRO A 333 14.19 9.74 -41.74
CA PRO A 333 13.84 8.77 -42.77
C PRO A 333 12.60 7.96 -42.42
N ILE A 334 11.77 7.68 -43.42
CA ILE A 334 10.49 6.99 -43.25
C ILE A 334 10.63 5.65 -42.53
N PHE A 335 11.72 4.90 -42.76
CA PHE A 335 11.95 3.62 -42.09
C PHE A 335 12.07 3.77 -40.56
N LEU A 336 12.75 4.81 -40.05
CA LEU A 336 12.87 5.07 -38.61
C LEU A 336 11.52 5.46 -38.02
N ILE A 337 10.72 6.23 -38.76
CA ILE A 337 9.36 6.60 -38.36
C ILE A 337 8.49 5.36 -38.25
N LEU A 338 8.54 4.46 -39.24
CA LEU A 338 7.80 3.20 -39.24
C LEU A 338 8.25 2.28 -38.11
N THR A 339 9.56 2.13 -37.89
CA THR A 339 10.12 1.37 -36.75
C THR A 339 9.63 1.94 -35.42
N PHE A 340 9.67 3.27 -35.26
CA PHE A 340 9.20 3.92 -34.02
C PHE A 340 7.71 3.66 -33.78
N ARG A 341 6.87 3.74 -34.82
CA ARG A 341 5.44 3.43 -34.72
C ARG A 341 5.18 1.95 -34.44
N ALA A 342 5.94 1.05 -35.06
CA ALA A 342 5.86 -0.38 -34.80
C ALA A 342 6.20 -0.71 -33.34
N LEU A 343 7.29 -0.13 -32.80
CA LEU A 343 7.67 -0.28 -31.39
C LEU A 343 6.60 0.31 -30.46
N ARG A 344 6.04 1.49 -30.78
CA ARG A 344 4.96 2.11 -30.01
C ARG A 344 3.75 1.18 -29.93
N TYR A 345 3.28 0.66 -31.06
CA TYR A 345 2.12 -0.23 -31.09
C TYR A 345 2.40 -1.59 -30.46
N LEU A 346 3.63 -2.11 -30.56
CA LEU A 346 4.04 -3.30 -29.83
C LEU A 346 3.99 -3.09 -28.31
N ALA A 347 4.49 -1.96 -27.81
CA ALA A 347 4.43 -1.61 -26.39
C ALA A 347 2.99 -1.48 -25.90
N ILE A 348 2.13 -0.80 -26.67
CA ILE A 348 0.69 -0.64 -26.35
C ILE A 348 -0.03 -1.99 -26.40
N PHE A 349 0.19 -2.80 -27.43
CA PHE A 349 -0.45 -4.09 -27.60
C PHE A 349 -0.11 -5.02 -26.42
N THR A 350 1.18 -5.16 -26.10
CA THR A 350 1.61 -5.99 -24.96
C THR A 350 1.12 -5.47 -23.62
N ALA A 351 1.06 -4.14 -23.45
CA ALA A 351 0.46 -3.53 -22.27
C ALA A 351 -1.03 -3.85 -22.14
N LEU A 352 -1.81 -3.71 -23.22
CA LEU A 352 -3.24 -4.06 -23.24
C LEU A 352 -3.47 -5.55 -23.03
N SER A 353 -2.65 -6.42 -23.63
CA SER A 353 -2.74 -7.87 -23.39
C SER A 353 -2.53 -8.20 -21.91
N GLY A 354 -1.52 -7.60 -21.28
CA GLY A 354 -1.27 -7.79 -19.84
C GLY A 354 -2.40 -7.24 -19.00
N LEU A 355 -2.89 -6.04 -19.33
CA LEU A 355 -3.99 -5.38 -18.65
C LEU A 355 -5.28 -6.23 -18.66
N PHE A 356 -5.70 -6.73 -19.82
CA PHE A 356 -6.90 -7.54 -19.94
C PHE A 356 -6.71 -8.95 -19.35
N MET A 357 -5.50 -9.50 -19.40
CA MET A 357 -5.22 -10.78 -18.75
C MET A 357 -5.39 -10.68 -17.24
N VAL A 358 -4.87 -9.63 -16.61
CA VAL A 358 -5.05 -9.39 -15.18
C VAL A 358 -6.49 -8.98 -14.87
N GLY A 359 -7.03 -8.01 -15.63
CA GLY A 359 -8.38 -7.49 -15.45
C GLY A 359 -9.48 -8.54 -15.60
N SER A 360 -9.27 -9.60 -16.40
CA SER A 360 -10.23 -10.69 -16.56
C SER A 360 -10.54 -11.41 -15.24
N THR A 361 -9.58 -11.45 -14.32
CA THR A 361 -9.77 -11.99 -12.96
C THR A 361 -10.68 -11.13 -12.07
N MET A 362 -10.95 -9.90 -12.50
CA MET A 362 -11.81 -8.91 -11.83
C MET A 362 -13.06 -8.58 -12.65
N ASN A 363 -13.45 -9.42 -13.60
CA ASN A 363 -14.54 -9.17 -14.56
C ASN A 363 -14.33 -7.94 -15.47
N TYR A 364 -13.10 -7.45 -15.64
CA TYR A 364 -12.74 -6.42 -16.62
C TYR A 364 -12.15 -7.08 -17.88
N THR A 365 -12.99 -7.33 -18.89
CA THR A 365 -12.60 -8.03 -20.12
C THR A 365 -12.63 -7.10 -21.33
N ALA A 366 -11.97 -7.52 -22.41
CA ALA A 366 -12.03 -6.83 -23.70
C ALA A 366 -13.47 -6.76 -24.28
N SER A 367 -14.39 -7.60 -23.83
CA SER A 367 -15.78 -7.60 -24.31
C SER A 367 -16.69 -6.63 -23.55
N ASN A 368 -16.36 -6.25 -22.31
CA ASN A 368 -17.25 -5.44 -21.47
C ASN A 368 -16.69 -4.07 -21.04
N PHE A 369 -15.40 -3.79 -21.27
CA PHE A 369 -14.73 -2.59 -20.77
C PHE A 369 -15.37 -1.27 -21.24
N ILE A 370 -15.89 -1.20 -22.48
CA ILE A 370 -16.62 -0.01 -22.98
C ILE A 370 -17.94 0.16 -22.22
N GLY A 371 -18.66 -0.93 -21.96
CA GLY A 371 -19.90 -0.90 -21.18
C GLY A 371 -19.65 -0.41 -19.75
N GLN A 372 -18.57 -0.90 -19.12
CA GLN A 372 -18.17 -0.47 -17.78
C GLN A 372 -17.74 1.00 -17.74
N TRP A 373 -17.00 1.46 -18.74
CA TRP A 373 -16.66 2.87 -18.89
C TRP A 373 -17.91 3.75 -19.06
N ASN A 374 -18.87 3.33 -19.90
CA ASN A 374 -20.11 4.07 -20.11
C ASN A 374 -20.93 4.14 -18.81
N GLN A 375 -21.08 3.01 -18.11
CA GLN A 375 -21.72 2.96 -16.79
C GLN A 375 -21.04 3.90 -15.80
N ARG A 376 -19.70 3.95 -15.79
CA ARG A 376 -18.92 4.85 -14.93
C ARG A 376 -19.24 6.31 -15.22
N ILE A 377 -19.23 6.75 -16.48
CA ILE A 377 -19.54 8.15 -16.81
C ILE A 377 -20.98 8.51 -16.42
N VAL A 378 -21.94 7.64 -16.75
CA VAL A 378 -23.34 7.85 -16.40
C VAL A 378 -23.49 7.93 -14.88
N ASN A 379 -22.92 6.98 -14.13
CA ASN A 379 -22.95 6.97 -12.68
C ASN A 379 -22.28 8.20 -12.08
N ASN A 380 -21.15 8.64 -12.63
CA ASN A 380 -20.46 9.82 -12.13
C ASN A 380 -21.29 11.08 -12.34
N PHE A 381 -21.89 11.25 -13.53
CA PHE A 381 -22.77 12.38 -13.82
C PHE A 381 -24.02 12.38 -12.94
N THR A 382 -24.71 11.24 -12.82
CA THR A 382 -25.92 11.12 -11.99
C THR A 382 -25.61 11.31 -10.51
N THR A 383 -24.46 10.83 -10.02
CA THR A 383 -24.04 11.02 -8.63
C THR A 383 -23.67 12.48 -8.35
N LEU A 384 -23.05 13.20 -9.28
CA LEU A 384 -22.77 14.64 -9.11
C LEU A 384 -24.05 15.46 -8.96
N ILE A 385 -25.07 15.15 -9.76
CA ILE A 385 -26.36 15.88 -9.72
C ILE A 385 -27.14 15.53 -8.45
N ASN A 386 -27.05 14.28 -7.98
CA ASN A 386 -27.76 13.80 -6.79
C ASN A 386 -26.81 13.59 -5.60
N LEU A 387 -25.80 14.46 -5.45
CA LEU A 387 -24.76 14.31 -4.44
C LEU A 387 -25.30 14.25 -3.00
N PRO A 388 -26.32 15.05 -2.61
CA PRO A 388 -26.93 14.95 -1.28
C PRO A 388 -27.56 13.57 -1.02
N ASP A 389 -28.26 13.00 -2.00
CA ASP A 389 -28.90 11.69 -1.87
C ASP A 389 -27.84 10.57 -1.78
N PHE A 390 -26.76 10.69 -2.57
CA PHE A 390 -25.63 9.77 -2.46
C PHE A 390 -25.02 9.81 -1.05
N LYS A 391 -24.79 11.00 -0.50
CA LYS A 391 -24.29 11.17 0.87
C LYS A 391 -25.24 10.55 1.89
N ALA A 392 -26.54 10.82 1.79
CA ALA A 392 -27.55 10.26 2.69
C ALA A 392 -27.58 8.72 2.65
N ASN A 393 -27.39 8.12 1.46
CA ASN A 393 -27.27 6.67 1.32
C ASN A 393 -25.99 6.14 1.99
N GLN A 394 -24.85 6.83 1.86
CA GLN A 394 -23.63 6.45 2.58
C GLN A 394 -23.83 6.56 4.10
N ASP A 395 -24.46 7.62 4.60
CA ASP A 395 -24.79 7.77 6.03
C ASP A 395 -25.67 6.61 6.53
N ARG A 396 -26.62 6.14 5.72
CA ARG A 396 -27.43 4.95 6.03
C ARG A 396 -26.58 3.67 6.07
N ILE A 397 -25.66 3.48 5.11
CA ILE A 397 -24.73 2.34 5.11
C ILE A 397 -23.87 2.36 6.38
N VAL A 398 -23.36 3.53 6.79
CA VAL A 398 -22.62 3.68 8.05
C VAL A 398 -23.47 3.27 9.24
N SER A 399 -24.73 3.72 9.31
CA SER A 399 -25.63 3.33 10.40
C SER A 399 -25.81 1.80 10.47
N ASN A 400 -26.00 1.13 9.34
CA ASN A 400 -26.13 -0.32 9.28
C ASN A 400 -24.84 -1.04 9.72
N LEU A 401 -23.68 -0.57 9.25
CA LEU A 401 -22.38 -1.11 9.65
C LEU A 401 -22.12 -0.91 11.15
N LYS A 402 -22.49 0.24 11.72
CA LYS A 402 -22.40 0.49 13.17
C LYS A 402 -23.23 -0.50 13.97
N GLN A 403 -24.41 -0.91 13.48
CA GLN A 403 -25.22 -1.94 14.14
C GLN A 403 -24.58 -3.33 14.01
N GLN A 404 -24.12 -3.70 12.81
CA GLN A 404 -23.50 -5.00 12.54
C GLN A 404 -22.22 -5.22 13.36
N TYR A 405 -21.34 -4.22 13.39
CA TYR A 405 -20.03 -4.28 14.03
C TYR A 405 -20.02 -3.62 15.42
N ASN A 406 -21.18 -3.46 16.07
CA ASN A 406 -21.22 -2.91 17.43
C ASN A 406 -20.42 -3.79 18.43
N LEU A 407 -19.71 -3.12 19.35
CA LEU A 407 -18.96 -3.71 20.45
C LEU A 407 -19.43 -3.08 21.78
N PRO A 408 -20.70 -3.28 22.18
CA PRO A 408 -21.26 -2.62 23.36
C PRO A 408 -20.49 -2.90 24.65
N LYS A 409 -20.01 -4.13 24.88
CA LYS A 409 -19.27 -4.46 26.12
C LYS A 409 -17.92 -3.77 26.17
N ILE A 410 -17.20 -3.76 25.04
CA ILE A 410 -15.93 -3.02 24.92
C ILE A 410 -16.17 -1.52 25.13
N ARG A 411 -17.19 -0.94 24.49
CA ARG A 411 -17.52 0.49 24.64
C ARG A 411 -17.83 0.87 26.08
N GLU A 412 -18.60 0.05 26.78
CA GLU A 412 -18.91 0.24 28.20
C GLU A 412 -17.64 0.18 29.06
N GLN A 413 -16.81 -0.85 28.85
CA GLN A 413 -15.58 -1.06 29.62
C GLN A 413 -14.51 0.02 29.40
N VAL A 414 -14.38 0.51 28.17
CA VAL A 414 -13.40 1.53 27.78
C VAL A 414 -13.88 2.94 28.16
N GLY A 415 -15.17 3.25 27.98
CA GLY A 415 -15.69 4.60 28.13
C GLY A 415 -14.98 5.60 27.20
N ARG A 416 -14.25 6.55 27.79
CA ARG A 416 -13.47 7.58 27.06
C ARG A 416 -11.95 7.37 27.08
N ALA A 417 -11.50 6.26 27.67
CA ALA A 417 -10.09 5.93 27.78
C ALA A 417 -9.45 5.76 26.38
N THR A 418 -8.13 5.93 26.31
CA THR A 418 -7.37 5.77 25.07
C THR A 418 -7.32 4.30 24.65
N VAL A 419 -7.52 4.05 23.35
CA VAL A 419 -7.55 2.71 22.77
C VAL A 419 -6.63 2.63 21.56
N ASP A 420 -5.75 1.64 21.51
CA ASP A 420 -5.17 1.18 20.24
C ASP A 420 -5.84 -0.13 19.80
N ILE A 421 -5.67 -0.49 18.53
CA ILE A 421 -6.07 -1.78 17.98
C ILE A 421 -4.83 -2.50 17.44
N PHE A 422 -4.56 -3.68 18.00
CA PHE A 422 -3.52 -4.58 17.52
C PHE A 422 -4.14 -5.62 16.59
N SER A 423 -4.47 -5.16 15.39
CA SER A 423 -5.04 -5.89 14.24
C SER A 423 -4.94 -4.97 13.02
N TRP A 424 -5.33 -5.46 11.84
CA TRP A 424 -5.55 -4.61 10.66
C TRP A 424 -7.01 -4.16 10.47
N GLU A 425 -7.88 -4.38 11.45
CA GLU A 425 -9.33 -4.12 11.35
C GLU A 425 -9.73 -2.79 12.03
N GLN A 426 -8.96 -1.71 11.79
CA GLN A 426 -9.20 -0.38 12.39
C GLN A 426 -10.61 0.16 12.11
N GLY A 427 -11.26 -0.23 11.01
CA GLY A 427 -12.63 0.17 10.70
C GLY A 427 -13.62 -0.13 11.83
N VAL A 428 -13.46 -1.27 12.52
CA VAL A 428 -14.32 -1.65 13.66
C VAL A 428 -14.14 -0.71 14.85
N LEU A 429 -12.93 -0.20 15.09
CA LEU A 429 -12.67 0.80 16.14
C LEU A 429 -13.45 2.09 15.84
N PHE A 430 -13.41 2.56 14.60
CA PHE A 430 -14.07 3.81 14.18
C PHE A 430 -15.60 3.69 14.19
N LEU A 431 -16.16 2.56 13.76
CA LEU A 431 -17.61 2.30 13.81
C LEU A 431 -18.15 2.37 15.25
N ASN A 432 -17.32 2.05 16.25
CA ASN A 432 -17.68 2.11 17.66
C ASN A 432 -17.38 3.45 18.34
N GLY A 433 -16.81 4.42 17.62
CA GLY A 433 -16.55 5.77 18.14
C GLY A 433 -15.56 5.80 19.31
N LEU A 434 -14.59 4.88 19.32
CA LEU A 434 -13.61 4.77 20.39
C LEU A 434 -12.50 5.83 20.24
N ASN A 435 -11.91 6.25 21.36
CA ASN A 435 -10.84 7.25 21.40
C ASN A 435 -9.51 6.63 20.94
N TRP A 436 -9.25 6.69 19.63
CA TRP A 436 -8.09 6.05 19.02
C TRP A 436 -6.79 6.77 19.39
N HIS A 437 -5.88 6.02 20.01
CA HIS A 437 -4.50 6.45 20.31
C HIS A 437 -3.53 5.41 19.76
N PRO A 438 -3.23 5.43 18.44
CA PRO A 438 -2.44 4.39 17.82
C PRO A 438 -0.96 4.46 18.15
N ARG A 439 -0.31 3.30 18.07
CA ARG A 439 1.13 3.25 17.86
C ARG A 439 1.51 3.83 16.48
N PRO A 440 2.70 4.44 16.33
CA PRO A 440 3.08 5.13 15.10
C PRO A 440 2.98 4.26 13.84
N VAL A 441 3.54 3.06 13.84
CA VAL A 441 3.31 2.08 12.76
C VAL A 441 2.06 1.27 13.10
N PHE A 442 0.89 1.85 12.83
CA PHE A 442 -0.41 1.32 13.24
C PHE A 442 -0.82 0.00 12.55
N GLN A 443 -0.20 -0.33 11.41
CA GLN A 443 -0.33 -1.63 10.74
C GLN A 443 0.92 -2.47 11.01
N SER A 444 0.82 -3.49 11.87
CA SER A 444 2.00 -4.28 12.31
C SER A 444 2.77 -4.95 11.17
N TYR A 445 2.11 -5.28 10.06
CA TYR A 445 2.80 -5.85 8.89
C TYR A 445 3.71 -4.84 8.17
N VAL A 446 3.61 -3.53 8.45
CA VAL A 446 4.43 -2.45 7.86
C VAL A 446 5.70 -2.17 8.68
N ALA A 447 5.84 -2.72 9.89
CA ALA A 447 7.02 -2.56 10.74
C ALA A 447 8.22 -3.39 10.22
N PHE A 448 8.64 -3.12 8.98
CA PHE A 448 9.54 -3.96 8.19
C PHE A 448 10.97 -4.04 8.74
N THR A 449 11.41 -3.03 9.49
CA THR A 449 12.80 -2.88 9.94
C THR A 449 12.90 -2.82 11.46
N PRO A 450 14.07 -3.14 12.04
CA PRO A 450 14.28 -3.03 13.49
C PRO A 450 14.01 -1.62 14.03
N SER A 451 14.31 -0.58 13.23
CA SER A 451 14.03 0.81 13.61
C SER A 451 12.54 1.08 13.73
N LEU A 452 11.72 0.63 12.77
CA LEU A 452 10.26 0.79 12.80
C LEU A 452 9.62 -0.01 13.94
N ILE A 453 10.11 -1.23 14.18
CA ILE A 453 9.69 -2.07 15.31
C ILE A 453 10.03 -1.40 16.64
N THR A 454 11.22 -0.81 16.75
CA THR A 454 11.66 -0.11 17.97
C THR A 454 10.79 1.09 18.28
N ILE A 455 10.39 1.88 17.27
CA ILE A 455 9.46 3.02 17.45
C ILE A 455 8.16 2.58 18.14
N ASN A 456 7.56 1.48 17.68
CA ASN A 456 6.34 0.96 18.31
C ASN A 456 6.60 0.37 19.70
N GLY A 457 7.74 -0.30 19.90
CA GLY A 457 8.16 -0.79 21.22
C GLY A 457 8.33 0.34 22.23
N ASP A 458 9.01 1.42 21.85
CA ASP A 458 9.22 2.60 22.70
C ASP A 458 7.90 3.33 22.99
N PHE A 459 6.97 3.39 22.02
CA PHE A 459 5.63 3.92 22.23
C PHE A 459 4.89 3.16 23.34
N TYR A 460 4.84 1.82 23.28
CA TYR A 460 4.17 1.03 24.31
C TYR A 460 4.89 0.98 25.65
N ALA A 461 6.21 1.18 25.65
CA ALA A 461 7.01 1.28 26.86
C ALA A 461 6.80 2.62 27.61
N ASN A 462 6.31 3.65 26.92
CA ASN A 462 6.08 4.98 27.49
C ASN A 462 4.82 5.02 28.36
N GLU A 463 4.79 5.90 29.37
CA GLU A 463 3.59 6.22 30.16
C GLU A 463 2.39 6.65 29.30
N GLN A 464 2.62 7.25 28.13
CA GLN A 464 1.58 7.66 27.19
C GLN A 464 0.89 6.51 26.43
N ALA A 465 1.38 5.27 26.53
CA ALA A 465 0.76 4.12 25.88
C ALA A 465 -0.74 3.98 26.24
N PRO A 466 -1.59 3.51 25.31
CA PRO A 466 -3.03 3.49 25.47
C PRO A 466 -3.47 2.67 26.70
N GLU A 467 -4.52 3.10 27.40
CA GLU A 467 -5.03 2.35 28.55
C GLU A 467 -5.60 0.99 28.13
N PHE A 468 -6.21 0.93 26.94
CA PHE A 468 -6.79 -0.29 26.39
C PHE A 468 -6.25 -0.64 25.02
N VAL A 469 -6.22 -1.94 24.70
CA VAL A 469 -5.91 -2.45 23.37
C VAL A 469 -6.98 -3.44 22.94
N ILE A 470 -7.60 -3.18 21.80
CA ILE A 470 -8.42 -4.18 21.10
C ILE A 470 -7.47 -5.09 20.35
N PHE A 471 -7.39 -6.34 20.75
CA PHE A 471 -6.41 -7.28 20.25
C PHE A 471 -7.06 -8.40 19.43
N LYS A 472 -6.52 -8.65 18.23
CA LYS A 472 -6.85 -9.82 17.42
C LYS A 472 -5.61 -10.26 16.64
N LEU A 473 -5.09 -11.46 16.95
CA LEU A 473 -3.86 -11.95 16.33
C LEU A 473 -4.10 -12.31 14.86
N GLN A 474 -3.57 -11.50 13.95
CA GLN A 474 -3.75 -11.69 12.51
C GLN A 474 -2.48 -11.33 11.73
N THR A 475 -2.17 -12.09 10.68
CA THR A 475 -1.02 -11.88 9.79
C THR A 475 -1.36 -12.00 8.31
N ILE A 476 -0.71 -11.19 7.48
CA ILE A 476 -0.86 -11.28 6.03
C ILE A 476 0.15 -12.26 5.43
N ASP A 477 -0.12 -12.73 4.21
CA ASP A 477 0.82 -13.47 3.37
C ASP A 477 1.53 -14.66 4.07
N GLY A 478 0.85 -15.31 5.03
CA GLY A 478 1.37 -16.47 5.78
C GLY A 478 2.56 -16.16 6.69
N GLN A 479 2.73 -14.91 7.12
CA GLN A 479 3.82 -14.48 8.00
C GLN A 479 3.74 -15.15 9.38
N PHE A 480 4.90 -15.36 10.03
CA PHE A 480 4.94 -15.88 11.40
C PHE A 480 4.28 -14.90 12.38
N PRO A 481 3.23 -15.30 13.13
CA PRO A 481 2.38 -14.38 13.90
C PRO A 481 3.09 -13.42 14.85
N LEU A 482 3.94 -13.95 15.73
CA LEU A 482 4.58 -13.13 16.75
C LEU A 482 5.83 -12.39 16.25
N MET A 483 6.19 -12.54 14.97
CA MET A 483 7.28 -11.78 14.34
C MET A 483 6.85 -10.35 14.03
N ASN A 484 5.58 -10.15 13.64
CA ASN A 484 5.06 -8.85 13.26
C ASN A 484 5.02 -7.92 14.47
N ASP A 485 5.74 -6.80 14.38
CA ASP A 485 5.73 -5.76 15.42
C ASP A 485 6.06 -6.33 16.82
N ASN A 486 7.09 -7.19 16.85
CA ASN A 486 7.39 -8.08 17.96
C ASN A 486 7.75 -7.37 19.27
N GLU A 487 8.37 -6.19 19.24
CA GLU A 487 8.65 -5.40 20.45
C GLU A 487 7.36 -4.92 21.12
N ALA A 488 6.44 -4.35 20.35
CA ALA A 488 5.12 -3.97 20.84
C ALA A 488 4.38 -5.18 21.41
N LEU A 489 4.36 -6.29 20.67
CA LEU A 489 3.67 -7.51 21.11
C LEU A 489 4.26 -8.09 22.42
N LYS A 490 5.59 -8.09 22.58
CA LYS A 490 6.23 -8.53 23.83
C LYS A 490 5.78 -7.67 25.02
N ILE A 491 5.64 -6.35 24.83
CA ILE A 491 5.14 -5.43 25.86
C ILE A 491 3.66 -5.68 26.14
N LEU A 492 2.82 -5.89 25.11
CA LEU A 492 1.41 -6.24 25.30
C LEU A 492 1.26 -7.50 26.16
N LEU A 493 2.03 -8.54 25.89
CA LEU A 493 2.02 -9.78 26.68
C LEU A 493 2.54 -9.57 28.12
N ARG A 494 3.44 -8.60 28.35
CA ARG A 494 3.97 -8.28 29.68
C ARG A 494 3.04 -7.41 30.49
N ASP A 495 2.50 -6.34 29.89
CA ASP A 495 1.93 -5.19 30.60
C ASP A 495 0.43 -5.02 30.38
N TYR A 496 -0.21 -5.85 29.57
CA TYR A 496 -1.64 -5.76 29.34
C TYR A 496 -2.35 -7.06 29.72
N GLN A 497 -3.33 -6.94 30.61
CA GLN A 497 -4.15 -8.06 31.06
C GLN A 497 -5.45 -8.12 30.25
N PRO A 498 -5.95 -9.32 29.92
CA PRO A 498 -7.25 -9.46 29.26
C PRO A 498 -8.38 -9.12 30.23
N VAL A 499 -9.35 -8.34 29.77
CA VAL A 499 -10.50 -7.88 30.59
C VAL A 499 -11.82 -8.45 30.10
N LEU A 500 -12.01 -8.58 28.79
CA LEU A 500 -13.19 -9.23 28.20
C LEU A 500 -12.92 -9.65 26.76
N SER A 501 -13.78 -10.52 26.24
CA SER A 501 -13.81 -10.91 24.83
C SER A 501 -15.19 -10.60 24.24
N GLU A 502 -15.22 -9.99 23.06
CA GLU A 502 -16.45 -9.62 22.36
C GLU A 502 -16.27 -9.76 20.85
N LYS A 503 -17.16 -10.51 20.19
CA LYS A 503 -17.16 -10.75 18.74
C LYS A 503 -15.80 -11.16 18.13
N GLY A 504 -14.99 -11.89 18.90
CA GLY A 504 -13.67 -12.37 18.48
C GLY A 504 -12.53 -11.37 18.68
N TYR A 505 -12.78 -10.21 19.27
CA TYR A 505 -11.76 -9.29 19.76
C TYR A 505 -11.54 -9.50 21.26
N LEU A 506 -10.27 -9.49 21.66
CA LEU A 506 -9.88 -9.51 23.06
C LEU A 506 -9.57 -8.09 23.50
N LEU A 507 -10.29 -7.57 24.49
CA LEU A 507 -9.94 -6.29 25.10
C LEU A 507 -8.89 -6.51 26.17
N LEU A 508 -7.76 -5.84 26.01
CA LEU A 508 -6.67 -5.82 26.97
C LEU A 508 -6.65 -4.48 27.70
N LYS A 509 -6.37 -4.47 29.00
CA LYS A 509 -6.17 -3.27 29.82
C LYS A 509 -4.74 -3.23 30.33
N ARG A 510 -4.13 -2.06 30.26
CA ARG A 510 -2.78 -1.82 30.73
C ARG A 510 -2.69 -1.93 32.26
N VAL A 511 -1.78 -2.78 32.72
CA VAL A 511 -1.40 -3.00 34.13
C VAL A 511 0.11 -3.24 34.16
N PRO A 512 0.98 -2.22 34.05
CA PRO A 512 2.40 -2.43 33.82
C PRO A 512 3.05 -3.34 34.88
N ARG A 513 3.75 -4.40 34.45
CA ARG A 513 4.54 -5.30 35.33
C ARG A 513 6.05 -5.08 35.22
N GLY A 514 6.50 -4.30 34.24
CA GLY A 514 7.88 -3.92 34.06
C GLY A 514 8.03 -2.48 33.55
N GLN A 515 9.29 -2.04 33.43
CA GLN A 515 9.64 -0.74 32.85
C GLN A 515 10.34 -0.93 31.51
N GLY A 516 10.18 0.03 30.60
CA GLY A 516 10.88 0.05 29.31
C GLY A 516 10.50 -1.11 28.38
N ARG A 517 11.31 -1.36 27.36
CA ARG A 517 11.16 -2.52 26.46
C ARG A 517 11.41 -3.85 27.20
N VAL A 518 10.92 -4.96 26.65
CA VAL A 518 11.16 -6.28 27.24
C VAL A 518 12.60 -6.71 26.99
N SER A 519 13.39 -6.86 28.05
CA SER A 519 14.78 -7.31 27.95
C SER A 519 14.87 -8.70 27.36
N THR A 520 15.76 -8.90 26.39
CA THR A 520 16.19 -10.25 26.01
C THR A 520 16.97 -10.85 27.18
N GLY A 521 16.55 -12.01 27.70
CA GLY A 521 17.26 -12.68 28.79
C GLY A 521 18.62 -13.26 28.36
N GLU A 522 19.09 -14.27 29.09
CA GLU A 522 20.37 -14.91 28.77
C GLU A 522 20.35 -15.50 27.35
N THR A 523 21.49 -15.42 26.66
CA THR A 523 21.64 -16.05 25.36
C THR A 523 21.94 -17.53 25.56
N LEU A 524 20.94 -18.37 25.32
CA LEU A 524 21.02 -19.82 25.51
C LEU A 524 21.73 -20.53 24.36
N LEU A 525 21.59 -19.99 23.15
CA LEU A 525 22.24 -20.51 21.95
C LEU A 525 22.58 -19.34 21.02
N LYS A 526 23.80 -19.33 20.50
CA LYS A 526 24.21 -18.46 19.39
C LYS A 526 25.09 -19.26 18.46
N GLN A 527 24.68 -19.37 17.21
CA GLN A 527 25.41 -20.12 16.19
C GLN A 527 25.20 -19.52 14.81
N GLU A 528 26.16 -19.75 13.92
CA GLU A 528 25.99 -19.51 12.49
C GLU A 528 25.46 -20.79 11.85
N ILE A 529 24.35 -20.68 11.13
CA ILE A 529 23.73 -21.80 10.42
C ILE A 529 23.68 -21.51 8.93
N LYS A 530 23.65 -22.55 8.12
CA LYS A 530 23.35 -22.42 6.69
C LYS A 530 21.85 -22.38 6.45
N ILE A 531 21.46 -21.79 5.32
CA ILE A 531 20.09 -21.96 4.80
C ILE A 531 19.85 -23.45 4.56
N ASP A 532 18.64 -23.91 4.90
CA ASP A 532 18.17 -25.31 4.92
C ASP A 532 18.81 -26.21 5.99
N GLU A 533 19.71 -25.69 6.83
CA GLU A 533 20.28 -26.44 7.95
C GLU A 533 19.25 -26.56 9.10
N PRO A 534 18.87 -27.78 9.52
CA PRO A 534 17.99 -27.97 10.67
C PRO A 534 18.72 -27.74 11.98
N VAL A 535 18.08 -27.01 12.88
CA VAL A 535 18.55 -26.76 14.24
C VAL A 535 17.63 -27.44 15.23
N ASP A 536 18.19 -28.37 16.01
CA ASP A 536 17.49 -29.01 17.10
C ASP A 536 17.58 -28.17 18.37
N ILE A 537 16.41 -27.81 18.91
CA ILE A 537 16.27 -27.04 20.14
C ILE A 537 15.37 -27.74 21.16
N ARG A 538 15.12 -29.05 21.00
CA ARG A 538 14.29 -29.85 21.91
C ARG A 538 14.73 -29.73 23.35
N TYR A 539 16.04 -29.68 23.59
CA TYR A 539 16.61 -29.53 24.94
C TYR A 539 16.25 -28.19 25.60
N LEU A 540 15.92 -27.14 24.82
CA LEU A 540 15.46 -25.83 25.31
C LEU A 540 13.93 -25.69 25.31
N SER A 541 13.20 -26.64 24.73
CA SER A 541 11.76 -26.50 24.45
C SER A 541 10.90 -26.28 25.69
N HIS A 542 11.38 -26.66 26.86
CA HIS A 542 10.70 -26.48 28.14
C HIS A 542 10.69 -25.02 28.64
N GLN A 543 11.58 -24.18 28.10
CA GLN A 543 11.71 -22.78 28.48
C GLN A 543 10.91 -21.88 27.51
N PRO A 544 10.45 -20.70 27.95
CA PRO A 544 9.97 -19.68 27.03
C PRO A 544 11.15 -19.07 26.25
N LEU A 545 11.05 -19.01 24.93
CA LEU A 545 12.18 -18.67 24.05
C LEU A 545 11.85 -17.54 23.07
N LEU A 546 12.82 -16.66 22.89
CA LEU A 546 12.92 -15.72 21.78
C LEU A 546 13.86 -16.26 20.71
N LEU A 547 13.49 -16.10 19.44
CA LEU A 547 14.33 -16.35 18.28
C LEU A 547 14.69 -15.04 17.58
N SER A 548 15.97 -14.83 17.35
CA SER A 548 16.48 -13.79 16.46
C SER A 548 17.27 -14.42 15.32
N LEU A 549 17.02 -13.94 14.10
CA LEU A 549 17.74 -14.35 12.89
C LEU A 549 18.28 -13.10 12.19
N ASP A 550 19.61 -13.02 12.04
CA ASP A 550 20.26 -12.04 11.16
C ASP A 550 20.48 -12.66 9.79
N ILE A 551 19.54 -12.43 8.88
CA ILE A 551 19.59 -12.90 7.49
C ILE A 551 19.99 -11.72 6.61
N ARG A 552 21.19 -11.77 6.02
CA ARG A 552 21.72 -10.69 5.18
C ARG A 552 21.59 -11.03 3.70
N LYS A 553 21.30 -10.02 2.89
CA LYS A 553 21.33 -10.13 1.43
C LYS A 553 22.78 -10.31 0.96
N SER A 554 22.98 -11.14 -0.05
CA SER A 554 24.23 -11.13 -0.80
C SER A 554 24.29 -9.89 -1.72
N TRP A 555 25.43 -9.64 -2.36
CA TRP A 555 25.53 -8.60 -3.39
C TRP A 555 24.49 -8.82 -4.51
N LEU A 556 24.25 -10.08 -4.90
CA LEU A 556 23.28 -10.45 -5.91
C LEU A 556 21.86 -10.21 -5.39
N GLY A 557 21.62 -10.46 -4.10
CA GLY A 557 20.38 -10.13 -3.42
C GLY A 557 20.08 -8.63 -3.40
N HIS A 558 21.09 -7.79 -3.14
CA HIS A 558 20.92 -6.34 -3.24
C HIS A 558 20.51 -5.91 -4.65
N LEU A 559 21.16 -6.45 -5.68
CA LEU A 559 20.81 -6.16 -7.07
C LEU A 559 19.40 -6.67 -7.44
N ALA A 560 19.06 -7.91 -7.08
CA ALA A 560 17.74 -8.49 -7.33
C ALA A 560 16.63 -7.72 -6.59
N SER A 561 16.87 -7.34 -5.33
CA SER A 561 15.96 -6.51 -4.52
C SER A 561 15.76 -5.12 -5.12
N LEU A 562 16.81 -4.52 -5.69
CA LEU A 562 16.73 -3.22 -6.33
C LEU A 562 15.90 -3.31 -7.64
N LEU A 563 16.25 -4.23 -8.53
CA LEU A 563 15.66 -4.33 -9.87
C LEU A 563 14.28 -4.99 -9.88
N TYR A 564 14.01 -5.95 -9.00
CA TYR A 564 12.77 -6.71 -9.01
C TYR A 564 12.26 -7.00 -7.60
N LYS A 565 12.54 -8.17 -7.02
CA LYS A 565 12.18 -8.57 -5.67
C LYS A 565 13.01 -9.78 -5.23
N LEU A 566 13.04 -10.01 -3.91
CA LEU A 566 13.67 -11.19 -3.34
C LEU A 566 12.71 -12.39 -3.30
N PRO A 567 13.25 -13.63 -3.31
CA PRO A 567 12.48 -14.84 -3.07
C PRO A 567 11.89 -14.87 -1.66
N LEU A 568 10.93 -15.76 -1.43
CA LEU A 568 10.29 -15.90 -0.13
C LEU A 568 11.21 -16.65 0.83
N LEU A 569 11.41 -16.10 2.02
CA LEU A 569 12.02 -16.81 3.13
C LEU A 569 10.92 -17.40 4.02
N SER A 570 11.12 -18.64 4.44
CA SER A 570 10.22 -19.31 5.38
C SER A 570 11.00 -19.90 6.54
N LEU A 571 10.39 -19.86 7.73
CA LEU A 571 10.81 -20.63 8.89
C LEU A 571 9.96 -21.90 8.92
N GLU A 572 10.60 -23.04 8.73
CA GLU A 572 9.97 -24.34 8.94
C GLU A 572 10.24 -24.81 10.36
N ILE A 573 9.20 -25.28 11.02
CA ILE A 573 9.18 -25.62 12.44
C ILE A 573 8.60 -27.03 12.57
N GLU A 574 9.26 -27.86 13.34
CA GLU A 574 8.68 -29.09 13.89
C GLU A 574 8.41 -28.87 15.37
N ALA A 575 7.16 -29.09 15.79
CA ALA A 575 6.79 -29.04 17.20
C ALA A 575 7.14 -30.36 17.91
N THR A 576 7.17 -30.34 19.25
CA THR A 576 7.47 -31.52 20.08
C THR A 576 6.46 -32.66 19.93
N ASP A 577 5.27 -32.38 19.39
CA ASP A 577 4.24 -33.38 19.06
C ASP A 577 4.39 -33.95 17.63
N GLY A 578 5.44 -33.55 16.90
CA GLY A 578 5.71 -33.95 15.52
C GLY A 578 5.00 -33.09 14.46
N THR A 579 4.20 -32.10 14.85
CA THR A 579 3.52 -31.21 13.90
C THR A 579 4.54 -30.38 13.12
N LYS A 580 4.50 -30.43 11.78
CA LYS A 580 5.32 -29.59 10.91
C LYS A 580 4.54 -28.38 10.40
N MET A 581 5.17 -27.21 10.45
CA MET A 581 4.58 -25.93 10.05
C MET A 581 5.60 -25.12 9.25
N SER A 582 5.12 -24.25 8.37
CA SER A 582 5.97 -23.35 7.57
C SER A 582 5.35 -21.96 7.52
N TYR A 583 6.11 -20.96 7.95
CA TYR A 583 5.66 -19.57 7.98
C TYR A 583 6.63 -18.67 7.25
N ARG A 584 6.12 -17.68 6.53
CA ARG A 584 6.95 -16.65 5.91
C ARG A 584 7.64 -15.82 7.00
N ILE A 585 8.91 -15.52 6.80
CA ILE A 585 9.68 -14.60 7.66
C ILE A 585 10.24 -13.44 6.84
N ILE A 586 10.35 -12.27 7.48
CA ILE A 586 10.92 -11.07 6.87
C ILE A 586 12.26 -10.76 7.57
N PRO A 587 13.40 -10.75 6.85
CA PRO A 587 14.73 -10.57 7.45
C PRO A 587 14.85 -9.39 8.41
N GLY A 588 14.29 -8.22 8.05
CA GLY A 588 14.34 -7.04 8.90
C GLY A 588 13.57 -7.20 10.22
N MET A 589 12.49 -7.99 10.22
CA MET A 589 11.68 -8.22 11.41
C MET A 589 12.29 -9.27 12.36
N THR A 590 12.96 -10.28 11.81
CA THR A 590 13.53 -11.37 12.59
C THR A 590 14.70 -10.97 13.48
N GLN A 591 15.34 -9.82 13.23
CA GLN A 591 16.48 -9.31 14.00
C GLN A 591 16.09 -8.81 15.40
N SER A 592 14.83 -8.43 15.62
CA SER A 592 14.38 -7.84 16.90
C SER A 592 13.99 -8.88 17.96
N GLY A 593 14.09 -10.18 17.64
CA GLY A 593 13.77 -11.27 18.56
C GLY A 593 12.26 -11.43 18.79
N PHE A 594 11.69 -12.52 18.28
CA PHE A 594 10.27 -12.85 18.41
C PHE A 594 10.05 -14.15 19.17
N VAL A 595 8.88 -14.28 19.81
CA VAL A 595 8.55 -15.43 20.65
C VAL A 595 8.32 -16.67 19.77
N ILE A 596 9.08 -17.74 20.06
CA ILE A 596 8.90 -19.05 19.42
C ILE A 596 8.43 -20.13 20.40
N ASN A 597 8.68 -19.96 21.70
CA ASN A 597 8.12 -20.82 22.74
C ASN A 597 7.47 -20.00 23.86
N PRO A 598 6.23 -20.34 24.26
CA PRO A 598 5.34 -21.30 23.57
C PRO A 598 4.93 -20.80 22.17
N LEU A 599 4.47 -21.72 21.32
CA LEU A 599 3.97 -21.37 20.00
C LEU A 599 2.55 -20.78 20.11
N ILE A 600 2.46 -19.47 19.87
CA ILE A 600 1.19 -18.73 19.76
C ILE A 600 1.01 -18.34 18.29
N LEU A 601 0.20 -19.10 17.55
CA LEU A 601 0.07 -18.97 16.10
C LEU A 601 -1.28 -18.37 15.68
N ASN A 602 -2.25 -18.36 16.57
CA ASN A 602 -3.58 -17.81 16.30
C ASN A 602 -4.25 -17.33 17.59
N GLN A 603 -5.46 -16.77 17.46
CA GLN A 603 -6.23 -16.24 18.58
C GLN A 603 -6.55 -17.31 19.65
N ALA A 604 -6.75 -18.57 19.26
CA ALA A 604 -7.03 -19.65 20.20
C ALA A 604 -5.80 -20.01 21.04
N ASP A 605 -4.60 -20.03 20.43
CA ASP A 605 -3.35 -20.23 21.18
C ASP A 605 -3.09 -19.09 22.15
N LEU A 606 -3.43 -17.85 21.78
CA LEU A 606 -3.29 -16.70 22.68
C LEU A 606 -4.24 -16.80 23.89
N VAL A 607 -5.48 -17.23 23.67
CA VAL A 607 -6.39 -17.56 24.78
C VAL A 607 -5.84 -18.74 25.58
N GLY A 608 -5.24 -19.73 24.91
CA GLY A 608 -4.52 -20.84 25.54
C GLY A 608 -3.44 -20.36 26.50
N TRP A 609 -2.64 -19.38 26.08
CA TRP A 609 -1.61 -18.72 26.90
C TRP A 609 -2.18 -18.08 28.17
N TYR A 610 -3.27 -17.31 28.07
CA TYR A 610 -3.91 -16.71 29.25
C TYR A 610 -4.63 -17.72 30.15
N THR A 611 -5.06 -18.86 29.61
CA THR A 611 -5.81 -19.88 30.36
C THR A 611 -4.94 -21.00 30.92
N ASP A 612 -3.62 -20.88 30.82
CA ASP A 612 -2.63 -21.91 31.19
C ASP A 612 -2.84 -23.26 30.45
N SER A 613 -3.38 -23.21 29.23
CA SER A 613 -3.52 -24.39 28.39
C SER A 613 -2.15 -24.85 27.88
N ALA A 614 -1.96 -26.16 27.72
CA ALA A 614 -0.75 -26.70 27.12
C ALA A 614 -0.61 -26.24 25.65
N LEU A 615 0.38 -25.40 25.38
CA LEU A 615 0.70 -24.93 24.04
C LEU A 615 1.83 -25.75 23.42
N LYS A 616 1.83 -25.83 22.08
CA LYS A 616 2.89 -26.48 21.33
C LYS A 616 4.23 -25.77 21.57
N ARG A 617 5.31 -26.53 21.50
CA ARG A 617 6.69 -26.05 21.67
C ARG A 617 7.51 -26.48 20.46
N VAL A 618 8.44 -25.63 20.04
CA VAL A 618 9.37 -25.92 18.95
C VAL A 618 10.37 -26.98 19.40
N ALA A 619 10.49 -28.03 18.61
CA ALA A 619 11.51 -29.06 18.70
C ALA A 619 12.67 -28.74 17.76
N THR A 620 12.38 -28.52 16.48
CA THR A 620 13.39 -28.17 15.48
C THR A 620 12.92 -27.01 14.62
N LEU A 621 13.86 -26.26 14.05
CA LEU A 621 13.58 -25.19 13.12
C LEU A 621 14.62 -25.15 12.00
N ARG A 622 14.24 -24.65 10.83
CA ARG A 622 15.15 -24.33 9.73
C ARG A 622 14.67 -23.15 8.91
N VAL A 623 15.61 -22.37 8.39
CA VAL A 623 15.34 -21.27 7.47
C VAL A 623 15.45 -21.79 6.04
N VAL A 624 14.41 -21.65 5.23
CA VAL A 624 14.37 -22.12 3.85
C VAL A 624 14.02 -20.99 2.89
N VAL A 625 14.51 -21.10 1.65
CA VAL A 625 14.17 -20.19 0.55
C VAL A 625 13.22 -20.91 -0.40
N LYS A 626 12.10 -20.26 -0.75
CA LYS A 626 11.06 -20.79 -1.64
C LYS A 626 10.89 -19.88 -2.87
N PRO A 627 10.47 -20.42 -4.03
CA PRO A 627 10.16 -21.83 -4.29
C PRO A 627 11.36 -22.69 -4.68
N GLU A 628 12.41 -22.12 -5.26
CA GLU A 628 13.54 -22.89 -5.81
C GLU A 628 14.80 -22.81 -4.93
N PRO A 629 15.52 -23.93 -4.69
CA PRO A 629 16.70 -23.94 -3.81
C PRO A 629 17.83 -23.00 -4.25
N TRP A 630 18.06 -22.84 -5.56
CA TRP A 630 19.12 -21.97 -6.07
C TRP A 630 18.93 -20.49 -5.70
N LEU A 631 17.71 -20.07 -5.36
CA LEU A 631 17.42 -18.70 -4.95
C LEU A 631 18.11 -18.31 -3.63
N GLN A 632 18.65 -19.28 -2.90
CA GLN A 632 19.46 -19.03 -1.70
C GLN A 632 20.68 -18.15 -1.92
N TYR A 633 21.23 -18.10 -3.15
CA TYR A 633 22.37 -17.24 -3.48
C TYR A 633 22.07 -15.74 -3.43
N PHE A 634 20.79 -15.35 -3.32
CA PHE A 634 20.40 -13.96 -3.02
C PHE A 634 20.63 -13.57 -1.55
N PHE A 635 20.97 -14.53 -0.69
CA PHE A 635 21.31 -14.29 0.71
C PHE A 635 22.75 -14.75 0.98
N ASN A 636 23.33 -14.24 2.06
CA ASN A 636 24.57 -14.79 2.57
C ASN A 636 24.36 -16.23 3.04
N SER A 637 25.37 -17.07 2.85
CA SER A 637 25.30 -18.49 3.22
C SER A 637 25.10 -18.72 4.71
N ASN A 638 25.59 -17.80 5.54
CA ASN A 638 25.54 -17.90 7.00
C ASN A 638 24.45 -16.97 7.54
N VAL A 639 23.55 -17.55 8.32
CA VAL A 639 22.53 -16.86 9.11
C VAL A 639 22.96 -16.90 10.56
N VAL A 640 23.04 -15.76 11.24
CA VAL A 640 23.31 -15.75 12.68
C VAL A 640 22.00 -16.03 13.40
N LEU A 641 21.90 -17.20 14.01
CA LEU A 641 20.79 -17.60 14.85
C LEU A 641 21.13 -17.33 16.31
N LYS A 642 20.21 -16.68 17.02
CA LYS A 642 20.29 -16.45 18.45
C LYS A 642 18.98 -16.88 19.13
N ILE A 643 19.09 -17.71 20.16
CA ILE A 643 17.98 -18.04 21.06
C ILE A 643 18.27 -17.43 22.42
N SER A 644 17.26 -16.82 23.02
CA SER A 644 17.37 -16.20 24.33
C SER A 644 16.12 -16.47 25.16
N GLU A 645 16.26 -16.37 26.47
CA GLU A 645 15.12 -16.52 27.38
C GLU A 645 14.06 -15.43 27.17
N TYR A 646 12.78 -15.84 27.23
CA TYR A 646 11.64 -14.94 27.28
C TYR A 646 11.04 -14.91 28.69
N LYS A 647 11.39 -13.92 29.52
CA LYS A 647 11.00 -13.86 30.93
C LYS A 647 9.61 -13.26 31.20
N VAL A 648 8.67 -13.44 30.27
CA VAL A 648 7.29 -12.93 30.44
C VAL A 648 6.35 -14.10 30.65
N THR A 649 5.56 -14.01 31.71
CA THR A 649 4.49 -14.97 32.05
C THR A 649 3.12 -14.36 31.71
N PRO A 650 2.09 -15.18 31.43
CA PRO A 650 0.74 -14.65 31.24
C PRO A 650 0.23 -13.93 32.49
N TYR A 651 -0.77 -13.05 32.32
CA TYR A 651 -1.51 -12.54 33.47
C TYR A 651 -2.33 -13.65 34.11
N PRO A 652 -2.32 -13.77 35.44
CA PRO A 652 -3.24 -14.67 36.13
C PRO A 652 -4.67 -14.17 35.92
N VAL A 653 -5.55 -15.08 35.50
CA VAL A 653 -6.98 -14.83 35.34
C VAL A 653 -7.77 -15.88 36.09
N ASP A 654 -8.92 -15.51 36.65
CA ASP A 654 -9.77 -16.43 37.39
C ASP A 654 -10.46 -17.45 36.46
N ASP A 655 -10.94 -18.56 37.03
CA ASP A 655 -11.55 -19.65 36.26
C ASP A 655 -12.82 -19.23 35.51
N THR A 656 -13.57 -18.27 36.04
CA THR A 656 -14.77 -17.73 35.39
C THR A 656 -14.39 -17.00 34.11
N PHE A 657 -13.34 -16.19 34.18
CA PHE A 657 -12.78 -15.48 33.04
C PHE A 657 -12.15 -16.43 32.03
N LYS A 658 -11.41 -17.45 32.50
CA LYS A 658 -10.89 -18.52 31.61
C LYS A 658 -12.02 -19.18 30.82
N GLN A 659 -13.15 -19.47 31.47
CA GLN A 659 -14.32 -20.02 30.80
C GLN A 659 -14.93 -19.03 29.79
N ASN A 660 -15.09 -17.76 30.17
CA ASN A 660 -15.61 -16.71 29.28
C ASN A 660 -14.73 -16.48 28.04
N LEU A 661 -13.41 -16.50 28.19
CA LEU A 661 -12.48 -16.42 27.06
C LEU A 661 -12.66 -17.58 26.08
N ARG A 662 -12.81 -18.81 26.60
CA ARG A 662 -13.04 -20.02 25.80
C ARG A 662 -14.39 -19.95 25.08
N VAL A 663 -15.44 -19.46 25.73
CA VAL A 663 -16.75 -19.22 25.09
C VAL A 663 -16.64 -18.17 23.98
N GLY A 664 -15.92 -17.08 24.22
CA GLY A 664 -15.70 -16.01 23.23
C GLY A 664 -14.96 -16.47 21.97
N LEU A 665 -14.18 -17.56 22.04
CA LEU A 665 -13.59 -18.18 20.85
C LEU A 665 -14.62 -18.84 19.95
N TYR A 666 -15.74 -19.31 20.49
CA TYR A 666 -16.75 -20.08 19.77
C TYR A 666 -18.15 -19.48 19.93
N PRO A 667 -18.37 -18.22 19.50
CA PRO A 667 -19.65 -17.54 19.69
C PRO A 667 -20.80 -18.21 18.93
N MET A 668 -20.50 -19.10 17.97
CA MET A 668 -21.45 -19.89 17.20
C MET A 668 -21.95 -21.14 17.94
N PHE A 669 -21.37 -21.51 19.08
CA PHE A 669 -21.75 -22.72 19.81
C PHE A 669 -22.27 -22.41 21.22
N HIS A 670 -23.37 -23.05 21.61
CA HIS A 670 -23.89 -23.02 22.99
C HIS A 670 -22.97 -23.76 23.97
N SER A 671 -22.32 -24.84 23.51
CA SER A 671 -21.31 -25.58 24.25
C SER A 671 -19.98 -25.46 23.54
N VAL A 672 -18.92 -25.09 24.27
CA VAL A 672 -17.59 -24.88 23.67
C VAL A 672 -16.94 -26.23 23.37
N PRO A 673 -16.41 -26.46 22.15
CA PRO A 673 -15.62 -27.64 21.90
C PRO A 673 -14.33 -27.57 22.72
N TYR A 674 -14.00 -28.65 23.43
CA TYR A 674 -12.73 -28.75 24.15
C TYR A 674 -11.59 -29.22 23.24
N GLN A 675 -11.90 -29.72 22.04
CA GLN A 675 -10.93 -30.11 21.03
C GLN A 675 -11.51 -29.85 19.64
N VAL A 676 -10.70 -29.27 18.74
CA VAL A 676 -10.97 -29.17 17.30
C VAL A 676 -9.72 -29.70 16.60
N SER A 677 -9.81 -30.84 15.91
CA SER A 677 -8.64 -31.59 15.42
C SER A 677 -8.05 -31.08 14.10
N SER A 678 -8.81 -30.28 13.34
CA SER A 678 -8.41 -29.76 12.04
C SER A 678 -8.23 -28.25 12.05
N PRO A 679 -7.45 -27.69 11.10
CA PRO A 679 -7.45 -26.27 10.82
C PRO A 679 -8.89 -25.79 10.65
N SER A 680 -9.22 -24.73 11.38
CA SER A 680 -10.54 -24.15 11.36
C SER A 680 -10.45 -22.64 11.26
N HIS A 681 -11.46 -22.06 10.63
CA HIS A 681 -11.60 -20.61 10.57
C HIS A 681 -13.06 -20.24 10.80
N LYS A 682 -13.28 -19.06 11.36
CA LYS A 682 -14.62 -18.52 11.51
C LYS A 682 -15.06 -17.98 10.15
N ALA A 683 -16.27 -18.30 9.74
CA ALA A 683 -16.90 -17.75 8.56
C ALA A 683 -18.29 -17.21 8.92
N SER A 684 -18.94 -16.61 7.94
CA SER A 684 -20.36 -16.28 8.03
C SER A 684 -21.08 -16.98 6.88
N GLU A 685 -22.15 -17.69 7.20
CA GLU A 685 -23.03 -18.33 6.23
C GLU A 685 -24.45 -17.81 6.51
N ASP A 686 -25.08 -17.18 5.52
CA ASP A 686 -26.38 -16.51 5.65
C ASP A 686 -26.50 -15.54 6.84
N GLY A 687 -25.41 -14.83 7.15
CA GLY A 687 -25.34 -13.88 8.26
C GLY A 687 -25.19 -14.52 9.64
N GLN A 688 -25.13 -15.85 9.74
CA GLN A 688 -24.83 -16.56 10.98
C GLN A 688 -23.33 -16.84 11.11
N PRO A 689 -22.73 -16.67 12.30
CA PRO A 689 -21.35 -17.07 12.51
C PRO A 689 -21.26 -18.59 12.49
N VAL A 690 -20.32 -19.12 11.70
CA VAL A 690 -20.05 -20.57 11.64
C VAL A 690 -18.56 -20.82 11.87
N LEU A 691 -18.22 -22.02 12.30
CA LEU A 691 -16.84 -22.50 12.33
C LEU A 691 -16.65 -23.48 11.18
N MET A 692 -15.90 -23.07 10.15
CA MET A 692 -15.50 -23.95 9.07
C MET A 692 -14.30 -24.78 9.52
N VAL A 693 -14.47 -26.09 9.52
CA VAL A 693 -13.43 -27.07 9.88
C VAL A 693 -13.08 -27.86 8.62
N HIS A 694 -11.78 -27.93 8.26
CA HIS A 694 -11.35 -28.68 7.08
C HIS A 694 -11.70 -30.18 7.18
N ALA A 695 -12.03 -30.81 6.04
CA ALA A 695 -12.47 -32.22 5.96
C ALA A 695 -11.45 -33.19 6.59
N LEU A 696 -11.97 -34.30 7.14
CA LEU A 696 -11.34 -35.15 8.18
C LEU A 696 -11.23 -34.49 9.57
N GLY A 697 -11.87 -33.33 9.78
CA GLY A 697 -11.91 -32.65 11.07
C GLY A 697 -12.92 -33.20 12.07
N GLU A 698 -12.53 -33.20 13.34
CA GLU A 698 -13.30 -33.65 14.49
C GLU A 698 -13.45 -32.49 15.48
N MET A 699 -14.66 -32.27 16.00
CA MET A 699 -14.92 -31.39 17.14
C MET A 699 -15.43 -32.22 18.31
N ARG A 700 -14.81 -32.07 19.48
CA ARG A 700 -15.24 -32.77 20.70
C ARG A 700 -15.81 -31.79 21.71
N PHE A 701 -16.95 -32.16 22.28
CA PHE A 701 -17.67 -31.37 23.28
C PHE A 701 -17.75 -32.14 24.59
N ARG A 702 -17.66 -31.44 25.72
CA ARG A 702 -18.03 -32.00 27.02
C ARG A 702 -19.39 -31.45 27.36
N VAL A 703 -20.39 -32.32 27.40
CA VAL A 703 -21.77 -31.93 27.64
C VAL A 703 -22.35 -32.70 28.80
N SER A 704 -22.92 -31.92 29.73
CA SER A 704 -23.57 -32.44 30.93
C SER A 704 -24.94 -32.99 30.55
N ALA A 705 -25.34 -34.11 31.17
CA ALA A 705 -26.67 -34.68 30.95
C ALA A 705 -27.77 -33.63 31.24
N GLY A 706 -28.70 -33.47 30.30
CA GLY A 706 -29.87 -32.59 30.44
C GLY A 706 -29.71 -31.11 30.05
N LYS A 707 -28.60 -30.71 29.40
CA LYS A 707 -28.35 -29.32 28.94
C LYS A 707 -28.38 -29.12 27.42
N HIS A 708 -29.14 -29.94 26.71
CA HIS A 708 -29.34 -29.82 25.26
C HIS A 708 -30.77 -29.47 24.92
#